data_AF-A0A357R132-F1
#
_entry.id   AF-A0A357R132-F1
#
_cell.length_a   1.000
_cell.length_b   1.000
_cell.length_c   1.000
_cell.angle_alpha   90.00
_cell.angle_beta   90.00
_cell.angle_gamma   90.00
#
_symmetry.space_group_name_H-M   'P 1'
#
loop_
_entity.id
_entity.type
_entity.pdbx_description
1 polymer ?
#
loop_
_entity_poly.entity_id
_entity_poly.type
_entity_poly.pdbx_seq_one_letter_code
_entity_poly.pdbx_strand_id
1 'polypeptide(L)'
;DYIEVQPPSNYVPLLMSHSISSEQRLLEILKNIISTARKLNIPVLATGDVHYVYPKQKQFRDIYIQAQGIGGVRHPLYYYNPSIRAKAVAPDQHFRSTEDMLTQFQFLDRQLAYEIVVENTRKLLEQLDEIFPIKSDLYTPSIEGADDKLTQICYQTAKEIYGHPLPEVVSSRLAKELTSIISNGFGVIYYISHLLVKKSLDDGYLVGSRGSVGSSLVATMSSITEVNPLPPHYVCPNCQHHEFFFEGEVGSGFDLPDKFCTQCNHLYRGDGQDIPFETFLGFEGDKVPDIDLNFSGDYQEKAHAYTKVLFGEDYVYRAGTIGTVAQKTAFGYVSGYSEEKGIVDMRQAQRIRLAMGCEGVKRTTGQHPGGIIVIPNTMDVHDFTPVQFPANNPTSEWKTTHFEFADIHDNLLKLDILGHVDPTAMKLLEEISGIDPKTIPMNDAKVMSIFRDLTALNIDTRSYTEATGAVGLPEFGTTFVREILKMTQPKNFSDLVRISGLSHGTDVWLNNAKDLVANGLTLSDVIGCRDDIMVYLIHKGLAPKQAFDIMESVRKGRGLRPDWIELMKENHIEDWYVDSCQKIKYMFPKAHAVAYVIMAVRVAWFKVYHPLAYYASYFTLRCNAYDIDVMRKGSTAIRAKLLDIDSRLKDNATKLQVTNKERELYSTLEVALEMTLRGYRFSNIDLHLSNASTFMPHPTDSRILIPPFTVLDGLGENVGKSIVAAREEVFFISKEDLQSRTQLNGTSLRKLEVMGVLEGLQDENQLSLF
;
A
#
# COMPACT_ATOMS: atom_id res chain seq x y z
N ASP A 1 35.32 29.79 9.42
CA ASP A 1 35.84 28.89 10.47
C ASP A 1 37.08 28.13 10.03
N TYR A 2 37.10 27.53 8.85
CA TYR A 2 38.28 26.84 8.31
C TYR A 2 38.32 26.92 6.77
N ILE A 3 39.45 26.53 6.18
CA ILE A 3 39.63 26.36 4.73
C ILE A 3 39.91 24.89 4.42
N GLU A 4 39.18 24.31 3.48
CA GLU A 4 39.41 22.94 3.02
C GLU A 4 40.43 22.87 1.89
N VAL A 5 41.29 21.84 1.94
CA VAL A 5 42.13 21.42 0.83
C VAL A 5 42.01 19.91 0.65
N GLN A 6 41.68 19.48 -0.56
CA GLN A 6 41.57 18.05 -0.89
C GLN A 6 42.90 17.48 -1.45
N PRO A 7 43.10 16.15 -1.43
CA PRO A 7 44.20 15.49 -2.13
C PRO A 7 44.32 15.91 -3.60
N PRO A 8 45.53 16.05 -4.17
CA PRO A 8 45.71 16.36 -5.60
C PRO A 8 44.94 15.41 -6.53
N SER A 9 44.81 14.14 -6.15
CA SER A 9 44.06 13.10 -6.89
C SER A 9 42.55 13.39 -7.01
N ASN A 10 41.97 14.25 -6.18
CA ASN A 10 40.57 14.66 -6.30
C ASN A 10 40.34 15.67 -7.44
N TYR A 11 41.38 16.39 -7.88
CA TYR A 11 41.28 17.43 -8.90
C TYR A 11 41.62 16.95 -10.32
N VAL A 12 41.83 15.65 -10.51
CA VAL A 12 42.10 15.04 -11.84
C VAL A 12 41.10 15.49 -12.92
N PRO A 13 39.78 15.61 -12.66
CA PRO A 13 38.84 16.14 -13.67
C PRO A 13 39.17 17.55 -14.17
N LEU A 14 39.77 18.40 -13.35
CA LEU A 14 40.18 19.76 -13.74
C LEU A 14 41.41 19.76 -14.66
N LEU A 15 42.31 18.80 -14.47
CA LEU A 15 43.46 18.57 -15.35
C LEU A 15 42.99 18.01 -16.70
N MET A 16 42.06 17.05 -16.68
CA MET A 16 41.52 16.40 -17.88
C MET A 16 40.66 17.35 -18.74
N SER A 17 39.97 18.31 -18.11
CA SER A 17 39.20 19.35 -18.80
C SER A 17 40.06 20.54 -19.27
N HIS A 18 41.37 20.53 -19.00
CA HIS A 18 42.28 21.66 -19.21
C HIS A 18 41.88 22.95 -18.46
N SER A 19 41.01 22.85 -17.46
CA SER A 19 40.70 23.96 -16.55
C SER A 19 41.91 24.35 -15.70
N ILE A 20 42.79 23.37 -15.42
CA ILE A 20 44.12 23.59 -14.85
C ILE A 20 45.15 23.02 -15.83
N SER A 21 46.17 23.82 -16.13
CA SER A 21 47.13 23.53 -17.22
C SER A 21 48.08 22.36 -16.93
N SER A 22 48.40 22.11 -15.67
CA SER A 22 49.33 21.06 -15.26
C SER A 22 49.19 20.70 -13.78
N GLU A 23 49.69 19.52 -13.41
CA GLU A 23 49.78 19.10 -12.01
C GLU A 23 50.63 20.07 -11.18
N GLN A 24 51.73 20.59 -11.73
CA GLN A 24 52.54 21.61 -11.05
C GLN A 24 51.72 22.86 -10.72
N ARG A 25 50.88 23.31 -11.67
CA ARG A 25 50.00 24.46 -11.45
C ARG A 25 48.95 24.17 -10.36
N LEU A 26 48.40 22.96 -10.33
CA LEU A 26 47.48 22.54 -9.27
C LEU A 26 48.16 22.63 -7.89
N LEU A 27 49.38 22.08 -7.75
CA LEU A 27 50.12 22.12 -6.50
C LEU A 27 50.46 23.55 -6.07
N GLU A 28 50.79 24.44 -7.01
CA GLU A 28 50.96 25.87 -6.73
C GLU A 28 49.68 26.53 -6.20
N ILE A 29 48.52 26.24 -6.82
CA ILE A 29 47.23 26.75 -6.38
C ILE A 29 46.95 26.30 -4.95
N LEU A 30 47.13 25.01 -4.64
CA LEU A 30 46.95 24.48 -3.28
C LEU A 30 47.90 25.17 -2.28
N LYS A 31 49.18 25.33 -2.61
CA LYS A 31 50.15 26.06 -1.77
C LYS A 31 49.74 27.53 -1.55
N ASN A 32 49.20 28.18 -2.57
CA ASN A 32 48.73 29.57 -2.47
C ASN A 32 47.51 29.67 -1.56
N ILE A 33 46.55 28.73 -1.65
CA ILE A 33 45.40 28.65 -0.75
C ILE A 33 45.88 28.49 0.70
N ILE A 34 46.76 27.52 0.95
CA ILE A 34 47.29 27.23 2.29
C ILE A 34 48.04 28.43 2.87
N SER A 35 48.95 29.02 2.09
CA SER A 35 49.74 30.18 2.55
C SER A 35 48.87 31.42 2.80
N THR A 36 47.82 31.62 2.01
CA THR A 36 46.86 32.72 2.21
C THR A 36 46.04 32.50 3.47
N ALA A 37 45.50 31.30 3.67
CA ALA A 37 44.74 30.94 4.87
C ALA A 37 45.58 31.14 6.15
N ARG A 38 46.85 30.70 6.13
CA ARG A 38 47.79 30.92 7.24
C ARG A 38 48.07 32.40 7.51
N LYS A 39 48.25 33.23 6.47
CA LYS A 39 48.42 34.69 6.63
C LYS A 39 47.19 35.34 7.27
N LEU A 40 46.02 34.79 7.04
CA LEU A 40 44.75 35.24 7.61
C LEU A 40 44.44 34.59 8.98
N ASN A 41 45.33 33.74 9.50
CA ASN A 41 45.12 32.95 10.73
C ASN A 41 43.85 32.09 10.69
N ILE A 42 43.47 31.59 9.51
CA ILE A 42 42.34 30.67 9.35
C ILE A 42 42.89 29.24 9.29
N PRO A 43 42.40 28.30 10.12
CA PRO A 43 42.89 26.92 10.11
C PRO A 43 42.59 26.25 8.76
N VAL A 44 43.56 25.47 8.29
CA VAL A 44 43.43 24.69 7.06
C VAL A 44 43.22 23.23 7.42
N LEU A 45 42.21 22.60 6.82
CA LEU A 45 41.84 21.21 7.01
C LEU A 45 42.04 20.43 5.71
N ALA A 46 42.76 19.32 5.77
CA ALA A 46 42.83 18.38 4.67
C ALA A 46 41.63 17.44 4.69
N THR A 47 40.73 17.54 3.71
CA THR A 47 39.49 16.76 3.64
C THR A 47 39.49 15.80 2.45
N GLY A 48 38.87 14.63 2.61
CA GLY A 48 38.92 13.56 1.60
C GLY A 48 37.88 13.66 0.48
N ASP A 49 36.80 14.42 0.70
CA ASP A 49 35.59 14.46 -0.14
C ASP A 49 35.08 13.04 -0.47
N VAL A 50 34.87 12.25 0.60
CA VAL A 50 34.64 10.82 0.53
C VAL A 50 33.26 10.51 -0.06
N HIS A 51 33.21 9.62 -1.04
CA HIS A 51 31.98 9.15 -1.70
C HIS A 51 31.84 7.62 -1.69
N TYR A 52 32.86 6.91 -1.22
CA TYR A 52 32.85 5.46 -1.05
C TYR A 52 33.90 5.04 -0.01
N VAL A 53 33.79 3.85 0.57
CA VAL A 53 34.65 3.43 1.69
C VAL A 53 35.99 2.92 1.16
N TYR A 54 35.97 1.96 0.23
CA TYR A 54 37.18 1.28 -0.26
C TYR A 54 37.51 1.68 -1.70
N PRO A 55 38.80 1.75 -2.09
CA PRO A 55 39.20 2.06 -3.47
C PRO A 55 38.48 1.24 -4.56
N LYS A 56 38.25 -0.05 -4.30
CA LYS A 56 37.56 -0.96 -5.24
C LYS A 56 36.10 -0.57 -5.55
N GLN A 57 35.46 0.24 -4.71
CA GLN A 57 34.08 0.70 -4.88
C GLN A 57 33.96 1.86 -5.87
N LYS A 58 35.08 2.43 -6.31
CA LYS A 58 35.13 3.45 -7.38
C LYS A 58 34.34 3.02 -8.62
N GLN A 59 34.39 1.73 -8.96
CA GLN A 59 33.67 1.16 -10.11
C GLN A 59 32.16 1.37 -10.02
N PHE A 60 31.57 1.35 -8.81
CA PHE A 60 30.15 1.59 -8.62
C PHE A 60 29.80 3.06 -8.89
N ARG A 61 30.65 3.98 -8.42
CA ARG A 61 30.47 5.40 -8.72
C ARG A 61 30.69 5.72 -10.20
N ASP A 62 31.65 5.07 -10.85
CA ASP A 62 31.87 5.24 -12.30
C ASP A 62 30.61 4.89 -13.10
N ILE A 63 29.89 3.82 -12.69
CA ILE A 63 28.59 3.47 -13.27
C ILE A 63 27.58 4.60 -13.07
N TYR A 64 27.50 5.17 -11.86
CA TYR A 64 26.60 6.30 -11.57
C TYR A 64 26.94 7.58 -12.34
N ILE A 65 28.22 7.86 -12.58
CA ILE A 65 28.64 9.01 -13.40
C ILE A 65 28.15 8.85 -14.84
N GLN A 66 28.13 7.62 -15.38
CA GLN A 66 27.63 7.34 -16.72
C GLN A 66 26.10 7.21 -16.77
N ALA A 67 25.44 6.81 -15.68
CA ALA A 67 24.01 6.61 -15.65
C ALA A 67 23.22 7.89 -15.96
N GLN A 68 22.03 7.73 -16.56
CA GLN A 68 21.06 8.81 -16.67
C GLN A 68 20.24 8.91 -15.38
N GLY A 69 20.25 10.10 -14.79
CA GLY A 69 19.36 10.47 -13.70
C GLY A 69 17.91 10.62 -14.17
N ILE A 70 17.02 10.89 -13.22
CA ILE A 70 15.60 11.13 -13.50
C ILE A 70 15.48 12.41 -14.35
N GLY A 71 14.57 12.41 -15.33
CA GLY A 71 14.43 13.51 -16.28
C GLY A 71 15.56 13.59 -17.32
N GLY A 72 16.42 12.58 -17.42
CA GLY A 72 17.53 12.53 -18.38
C GLY A 72 18.75 13.36 -17.98
N VAL A 73 18.76 13.92 -16.77
CA VAL A 73 19.89 14.69 -16.23
C VAL A 73 21.13 13.80 -16.11
N ARG A 74 22.27 14.29 -16.57
CA ARG A 74 23.56 13.58 -16.48
C ARG A 74 24.36 14.11 -15.29
N HIS A 75 25.24 13.26 -14.75
CA HIS A 75 26.14 13.64 -13.66
C HIS A 75 27.09 14.78 -14.09
N PRO A 76 27.49 15.72 -13.22
CA PRO A 76 28.42 16.81 -13.58
C PRO A 76 29.78 16.34 -14.14
N LEU A 77 30.23 15.16 -13.73
CA LEU A 77 31.45 14.50 -14.24
C LEU A 77 31.23 13.70 -15.53
N TYR A 78 30.03 13.74 -16.11
CA TYR A 78 29.73 13.09 -17.39
C TYR A 78 30.28 13.91 -18.56
N TYR A 79 31.03 13.26 -19.45
CA TYR A 79 31.54 13.88 -20.66
C TYR A 79 30.69 13.50 -21.88
N TYR A 80 30.09 14.51 -22.53
CA TYR A 80 29.30 14.29 -23.75
C TYR A 80 30.15 13.86 -24.95
N ASN A 81 31.39 14.35 -25.04
CA ASN A 81 32.32 13.96 -26.10
C ASN A 81 32.80 12.50 -25.88
N PRO A 82 32.50 11.56 -26.80
CA PRO A 82 32.86 10.15 -26.63
C PRO A 82 34.36 9.89 -26.49
N SER A 83 35.20 10.64 -27.22
CA SER A 83 36.66 10.48 -27.19
C SER A 83 37.25 10.90 -25.83
N ILE A 84 36.69 11.93 -25.21
CA ILE A 84 37.07 12.37 -23.85
C ILE A 84 36.50 11.39 -22.82
N ARG A 85 35.23 11.00 -22.94
CA ARG A 85 34.55 10.06 -22.02
C ARG A 85 35.25 8.70 -21.92
N ALA A 86 35.78 8.20 -23.03
CA ALA A 86 36.54 6.96 -23.06
C ALA A 86 37.81 7.03 -22.19
N LYS A 87 38.48 8.20 -22.15
CA LYS A 87 39.72 8.44 -21.41
C LYS A 87 39.52 9.09 -20.04
N ALA A 88 38.30 9.55 -19.74
CA ALA A 88 37.97 10.23 -18.49
C ALA A 88 38.19 9.32 -17.28
N VAL A 89 38.87 9.87 -16.27
CA VAL A 89 39.14 9.21 -15.00
C VAL A 89 38.41 10.00 -13.90
N ALA A 90 37.50 9.33 -13.19
CA ALA A 90 36.85 9.92 -12.02
C ALA A 90 37.86 10.11 -10.88
N PRO A 91 37.66 11.11 -10.00
CA PRO A 91 38.55 11.37 -8.87
C PRO A 91 38.55 10.20 -7.89
N ASP A 92 39.68 9.96 -7.23
CA ASP A 92 39.79 8.95 -6.19
C ASP A 92 39.22 9.49 -4.88
N GLN A 93 38.00 9.09 -4.52
CA GLN A 93 37.25 9.66 -3.38
C GLN A 93 36.83 8.55 -2.40
N HIS A 94 37.77 7.64 -2.11
CA HIS A 94 37.58 6.63 -1.06
C HIS A 94 37.89 7.21 0.32
N PHE A 95 37.47 6.51 1.38
CA PHE A 95 37.84 6.88 2.73
C PHE A 95 39.31 6.56 2.99
N ARG A 96 40.14 7.60 3.00
CA ARG A 96 41.60 7.48 3.13
C ARG A 96 42.02 7.29 4.58
N SER A 97 43.06 6.48 4.80
CA SER A 97 43.75 6.44 6.09
C SER A 97 44.55 7.73 6.28
N THR A 98 44.90 8.04 7.54
CA THR A 98 45.76 9.18 7.86
C THR A 98 47.11 9.09 7.14
N GLU A 99 47.68 7.88 7.02
CA GLU A 99 48.94 7.66 6.30
C GLU A 99 48.81 7.95 4.80
N ASP A 100 47.73 7.49 4.15
CA ASP A 100 47.48 7.82 2.75
C ASP A 100 47.27 9.32 2.58
N MET A 101 46.49 9.98 3.46
CA MET A 101 46.34 11.44 3.42
C MET A 101 47.70 12.15 3.55
N LEU A 102 48.55 11.79 4.52
CA LEU A 102 49.89 12.38 4.64
C LEU A 102 50.74 12.17 3.38
N THR A 103 50.61 11.01 2.73
CA THR A 103 51.27 10.72 1.46
C THR A 103 50.76 11.62 0.33
N GLN A 104 49.44 11.86 0.24
CA GLN A 104 48.86 12.78 -0.75
C GLN A 104 49.33 14.23 -0.56
N PHE A 105 49.72 14.62 0.66
CA PHE A 105 50.20 15.96 1.00
C PHE A 105 51.74 16.06 1.13
N GLN A 106 52.50 15.05 0.68
CA GLN A 106 53.97 15.03 0.76
C GLN A 106 54.68 16.15 -0.03
N PHE A 107 53.95 16.85 -0.91
CA PHE A 107 54.47 18.01 -1.65
C PHE A 107 54.57 19.29 -0.80
N LEU A 108 54.06 19.23 0.43
CA LEU A 108 54.20 20.23 1.48
C LEU A 108 55.33 19.86 2.45
N ASP A 109 55.70 20.79 3.31
CA ASP A 109 56.57 20.48 4.45
C ASP A 109 55.86 19.45 5.38
N ARG A 110 56.64 18.54 5.98
CA ARG A 110 56.13 17.45 6.82
C ARG A 110 55.34 17.97 8.02
N GLN A 111 55.77 19.07 8.63
CA GLN A 111 55.09 19.69 9.77
C GLN A 111 53.75 20.27 9.33
N LEU A 112 53.72 21.05 8.25
CA LEU A 112 52.48 21.59 7.68
C LEU A 112 51.52 20.48 7.24
N ALA A 113 52.02 19.42 6.59
CA ALA A 113 51.19 18.28 6.20
C ALA A 113 50.55 17.60 7.42
N TYR A 114 51.32 17.38 8.49
CA TYR A 114 50.79 16.84 9.75
C TYR A 114 49.78 17.77 10.43
N GLU A 115 50.06 19.08 10.43
CA GLU A 115 49.20 20.11 11.00
C GLU A 115 47.80 20.09 10.35
N ILE A 116 47.73 20.13 9.02
CA ILE A 116 46.44 20.22 8.30
C ILE A 116 45.69 18.89 8.22
N VAL A 117 46.41 17.75 8.24
CA VAL A 117 45.80 16.41 8.15
C VAL A 117 45.32 15.91 9.50
N VAL A 118 46.07 16.18 10.58
CA VAL A 118 45.84 15.58 11.91
C VAL A 118 45.50 16.61 12.97
N GLU A 119 46.34 17.64 13.17
CA GLU A 119 46.16 18.53 14.31
C GLU A 119 44.92 19.39 14.17
N ASN A 120 44.74 20.07 13.03
CA ASN A 120 43.62 20.98 12.83
C ASN A 120 42.29 20.22 12.72
N THR A 121 42.28 19.01 12.13
CA THR A 121 41.09 18.17 12.04
C THR A 121 40.65 17.64 13.41
N ARG A 122 41.59 17.25 14.27
CA ARG A 122 41.29 16.88 15.67
C ARG A 122 40.84 18.06 16.51
N LYS A 123 41.49 19.23 16.37
CA LYS A 123 41.08 20.46 17.05
C LYS A 123 39.64 20.85 16.70
N LEU A 124 39.22 20.69 15.44
CA LEU A 124 37.84 20.93 15.06
C LEU A 124 36.90 19.94 15.76
N LEU A 125 37.22 18.64 15.76
CA LEU A 125 36.41 17.61 16.41
C LEU A 125 36.23 17.88 17.91
N GLU A 126 37.29 18.32 18.60
CA GLU A 126 37.27 18.68 20.02
C GLU A 126 36.38 19.89 20.34
N GLN A 127 36.03 20.70 19.33
CA GLN A 127 35.14 21.86 19.48
C GLN A 127 33.67 21.52 19.21
N LEU A 128 33.37 20.32 18.72
CA LEU A 128 32.00 19.90 18.41
C LEU A 128 31.33 19.30 19.65
N ASP A 129 30.15 19.79 19.97
CA ASP A 129 29.27 19.15 20.94
C ASP A 129 28.75 17.80 20.40
N GLU A 130 28.43 16.88 21.31
CA GLU A 130 27.73 15.65 20.96
C GLU A 130 26.27 15.98 20.62
N ILE A 131 25.84 15.65 19.39
CA ILE A 131 24.50 15.95 18.89
C ILE A 131 23.75 14.64 18.66
N PHE A 132 22.56 14.53 19.24
CA PHE A 132 21.62 13.43 18.97
C PHE A 132 20.61 13.91 17.91
N PRO A 133 20.67 13.40 16.67
CA PRO A 133 19.85 13.89 15.57
C PRO A 133 18.37 13.46 15.68
N ILE A 134 18.07 12.50 16.54
CA ILE A 134 16.73 11.93 16.74
C ILE A 134 16.45 11.95 18.25
N LYS A 135 15.24 12.35 18.65
CA LYS A 135 14.83 12.38 20.06
C LYS A 135 14.54 10.96 20.57
N SER A 136 14.50 10.77 21.89
CA SER A 136 14.19 9.48 22.50
C SER A 136 12.71 9.24 22.77
N ASP A 137 11.96 10.32 23.04
CA ASP A 137 10.62 10.23 23.59
C ASP A 137 9.55 10.35 22.49
N LEU A 138 8.36 9.84 22.80
CA LEU A 138 7.15 10.02 22.00
C LEU A 138 6.46 11.34 22.39
N TYR A 139 6.18 12.17 21.40
CA TYR A 139 5.50 13.44 21.58
C TYR A 139 4.13 13.40 20.90
N THR A 140 3.07 13.48 21.70
CA THR A 140 1.70 13.34 21.23
C THR A 140 1.01 14.70 21.04
N PRO A 141 0.20 14.90 19.98
CA PRO A 141 -0.61 16.10 19.84
C PRO A 141 -1.69 16.16 20.93
N SER A 142 -2.16 17.37 21.26
CA SER A 142 -3.25 17.59 22.21
C SER A 142 -4.43 18.30 21.54
N ILE A 143 -5.65 17.85 21.84
CA ILE A 143 -6.89 18.52 21.47
C ILE A 143 -7.71 18.68 22.75
N GLU A 144 -8.18 19.90 23.01
CA GLU A 144 -8.91 20.22 24.23
C GLU A 144 -10.19 19.36 24.39
N GLY A 145 -10.24 18.62 25.50
CA GLY A 145 -11.34 17.74 25.86
C GLY A 145 -11.51 16.52 24.94
N ALA A 146 -10.48 16.10 24.19
CA ALA A 146 -10.57 14.95 23.29
C ALA A 146 -10.96 13.66 24.02
N ASP A 147 -10.35 13.39 25.18
CA ASP A 147 -10.59 12.17 25.96
C ASP A 147 -12.02 12.12 26.53
N ASP A 148 -12.52 13.25 27.03
CA ASP A 148 -13.88 13.39 27.53
C ASP A 148 -14.91 13.23 26.41
N LYS A 149 -14.66 13.86 25.25
CA LYS A 149 -15.53 13.76 24.07
C LYS A 149 -15.57 12.34 23.53
N LEU A 150 -14.41 11.68 23.43
CA LEU A 150 -14.32 10.28 23.01
C LEU A 150 -15.13 9.39 23.96
N THR A 151 -14.92 9.54 25.26
CA THR A 151 -15.65 8.79 26.30
C THR A 151 -17.16 8.99 26.16
N GLN A 152 -17.61 10.25 26.03
CA GLN A 152 -19.02 10.57 25.86
C GLN A 152 -19.62 9.93 24.61
N ILE A 153 -18.94 10.01 23.47
CA ILE A 153 -19.37 9.40 22.21
C ILE A 153 -19.52 7.89 22.39
N CYS A 154 -18.50 7.21 22.92
CA CYS A 154 -18.52 5.75 23.08
C CYS A 154 -19.68 5.28 23.97
N TYR A 155 -19.88 5.93 25.12
CA TYR A 155 -20.99 5.56 26.01
C TYR A 155 -22.37 5.91 25.43
N GLN A 156 -22.47 7.00 24.67
CA GLN A 156 -23.72 7.38 24.01
C GLN A 156 -24.11 6.35 22.94
N THR A 157 -23.20 6.04 22.02
CA THR A 157 -23.41 5.01 20.98
C THR A 157 -23.72 3.65 21.60
N ALA A 158 -22.99 3.25 22.66
CA ALA A 158 -23.24 1.99 23.34
C ALA A 158 -24.65 1.92 23.95
N LYS A 159 -25.15 3.02 24.53
CA LYS A 159 -26.51 3.08 25.08
C LYS A 159 -27.58 3.05 23.99
N GLU A 160 -27.31 3.63 22.83
CA GLU A 160 -28.21 3.59 21.68
C GLU A 160 -28.35 2.15 21.12
N ILE A 161 -27.26 1.38 21.13
CA ILE A 161 -27.24 0.00 20.63
C ILE A 161 -27.72 -1.00 21.69
N TYR A 162 -27.10 -1.01 22.87
CA TYR A 162 -27.28 -2.04 23.90
C TYR A 162 -28.27 -1.66 25.02
N GLY A 163 -28.78 -0.42 25.02
CA GLY A 163 -29.74 0.08 25.99
C GLY A 163 -29.13 0.65 27.27
N HIS A 164 -30.01 0.99 28.22
CA HIS A 164 -29.63 1.58 29.49
C HIS A 164 -30.40 0.94 30.66
N PRO A 165 -29.73 0.38 31.68
CA PRO A 165 -28.27 0.30 31.87
C PRO A 165 -27.59 -0.62 30.85
N LEU A 166 -26.29 -0.40 30.62
CA LEU A 166 -25.51 -1.24 29.70
C LEU A 166 -25.33 -2.66 30.27
N PRO A 167 -25.25 -3.69 29.40
CA PRO A 167 -24.87 -5.03 29.81
C PRO A 167 -23.46 -5.03 30.40
N GLU A 168 -23.23 -5.86 31.43
CA GLU A 168 -21.94 -5.91 32.15
C GLU A 168 -20.76 -6.19 31.21
N VAL A 169 -20.95 -7.07 30.22
CA VAL A 169 -19.93 -7.38 29.19
C VAL A 169 -19.52 -6.14 28.40
N VAL A 170 -20.46 -5.24 28.08
CA VAL A 170 -20.20 -4.02 27.31
C VAL A 170 -19.60 -2.95 28.21
N SER A 171 -20.17 -2.71 29.40
CA SER A 171 -19.67 -1.67 30.32
C SER A 171 -18.26 -1.97 30.81
N SER A 172 -17.98 -3.23 31.17
CA SER A 172 -16.65 -3.65 31.65
C SER A 172 -15.61 -3.58 30.54
N ARG A 173 -15.98 -3.94 29.30
CA ARG A 173 -15.09 -3.82 28.14
C ARG A 173 -14.76 -2.36 27.83
N LEU A 174 -15.77 -1.48 27.76
CA LEU A 174 -15.56 -0.05 27.51
C LEU A 174 -14.71 0.62 28.59
N ALA A 175 -14.99 0.35 29.88
CA ALA A 175 -14.23 0.93 30.98
C ALA A 175 -12.75 0.52 30.94
N LYS A 176 -12.47 -0.76 30.69
CA LYS A 176 -11.10 -1.29 30.56
C LYS A 176 -10.36 -0.64 29.38
N GLU A 177 -10.99 -0.61 28.21
CA GLU A 177 -10.36 -0.08 27.00
C GLU A 177 -10.14 1.44 27.07
N LEU A 178 -11.14 2.22 27.48
CA LEU A 178 -11.01 3.67 27.61
C LEU A 178 -9.91 4.05 28.61
N THR A 179 -9.84 3.36 29.74
CA THR A 179 -8.78 3.60 30.74
C THR A 179 -7.40 3.39 30.12
N SER A 180 -7.20 2.27 29.41
CA SER A 180 -5.93 1.95 28.75
C SER A 180 -5.58 2.94 27.62
N ILE A 181 -6.55 3.33 26.80
CA ILE A 181 -6.33 4.26 25.68
C ILE A 181 -5.95 5.66 26.21
N ILE A 182 -6.67 6.16 27.21
CA ILE A 182 -6.46 7.50 27.76
C ILE A 182 -5.16 7.56 28.58
N SER A 183 -4.90 6.56 29.44
CA SER A 183 -3.69 6.56 30.27
C SER A 183 -2.39 6.51 29.47
N ASN A 184 -2.43 5.91 28.27
CA ASN A 184 -1.29 5.83 27.36
C ASN A 184 -1.25 6.98 26.33
N GLY A 185 -2.13 7.99 26.43
CA GLY A 185 -2.10 9.17 25.56
C GLY A 185 -2.66 8.96 24.14
N PHE A 186 -3.42 7.88 23.91
CA PHE A 186 -3.99 7.55 22.59
C PHE A 186 -5.43 8.05 22.38
N GLY A 187 -6.06 8.68 23.38
CA GLY A 187 -7.44 9.18 23.25
C GLY A 187 -7.58 10.23 22.14
N VAL A 188 -6.58 11.09 21.97
CA VAL A 188 -6.54 12.11 20.92
C VAL A 188 -6.62 11.47 19.52
N ILE A 189 -5.78 10.47 19.22
CA ILE A 189 -5.78 9.82 17.89
C ILE A 189 -7.09 9.12 17.58
N TYR A 190 -7.71 8.48 18.57
CA TYR A 190 -9.04 7.88 18.41
C TYR A 190 -10.08 8.94 18.05
N TYR A 191 -10.09 10.05 18.78
CA TYR A 191 -11.01 11.15 18.52
C TYR A 191 -10.81 11.76 17.12
N ILE A 192 -9.56 11.94 16.68
CA ILE A 192 -9.25 12.44 15.34
C ILE A 192 -9.71 11.45 14.26
N SER A 193 -9.42 10.15 14.43
CA SER A 193 -9.87 9.11 13.52
C SER A 193 -11.40 9.08 13.42
N HIS A 194 -12.12 9.25 14.54
CA HIS A 194 -13.58 9.41 14.53
C HIS A 194 -14.01 10.61 13.68
N LEU A 195 -13.39 11.78 13.85
CA LEU A 195 -13.72 12.98 13.07
C LEU A 195 -13.47 12.79 11.57
N LEU A 196 -12.37 12.13 11.18
CA LEU A 196 -12.05 11.82 9.79
C LEU A 196 -13.08 10.88 9.17
N VAL A 197 -13.42 9.79 9.86
CA VAL A 197 -14.43 8.82 9.38
C VAL A 197 -15.81 9.47 9.29
N LYS A 198 -16.22 10.20 10.33
CA LYS A 198 -17.50 10.91 10.35
C LYS A 198 -17.60 11.88 9.18
N LYS A 199 -16.57 12.70 8.94
CA LYS A 199 -16.56 13.62 7.80
C LYS A 199 -16.70 12.89 6.46
N SER A 200 -15.97 11.80 6.26
CA SER A 200 -16.08 10.99 5.02
C SER A 200 -17.49 10.45 4.83
N LEU A 201 -18.11 9.94 5.89
CA LEU A 201 -19.49 9.44 5.86
C LEU A 201 -20.50 10.55 5.57
N ASP A 202 -20.36 11.71 6.19
CA ASP A 202 -21.21 12.88 5.96
C ASP A 202 -21.09 13.40 4.51
N ASP A 203 -19.90 13.28 3.90
CA ASP A 203 -19.65 13.59 2.50
C ASP A 203 -20.07 12.44 1.54
N GLY A 204 -20.64 11.35 2.06
CA GLY A 204 -21.20 10.24 1.28
C GLY A 204 -20.21 9.14 0.90
N TYR A 205 -19.03 9.06 1.53
CA TYR A 205 -18.02 8.03 1.28
C TYR A 205 -17.84 7.10 2.48
N LEU A 206 -18.09 5.81 2.28
CA LEU A 206 -17.76 4.76 3.26
C LEU A 206 -16.26 4.75 3.54
N VAL A 207 -15.87 4.43 4.77
CA VAL A 207 -14.48 4.16 5.16
C VAL A 207 -14.36 2.69 5.51
N GLY A 208 -13.42 2.00 4.88
CA GLY A 208 -13.08 0.62 5.21
C GLY A 208 -12.20 0.55 6.46
N SER A 209 -12.51 -0.38 7.35
CA SER A 209 -11.67 -0.68 8.52
C SER A 209 -10.42 -1.47 8.10
N ARG A 210 -9.29 -1.25 8.77
CA ARG A 210 -8.05 -1.98 8.49
C ARG A 210 -7.22 -2.20 9.76
N GLY A 211 -6.51 -3.32 9.78
CA GLY A 211 -5.48 -3.58 10.78
C GLY A 211 -6.07 -4.03 12.11
N SER A 212 -5.37 -3.76 13.20
CA SER A 212 -5.77 -4.21 14.54
C SER A 212 -6.75 -3.30 15.26
N VAL A 213 -7.10 -2.12 14.73
CA VAL A 213 -8.03 -1.20 15.39
C VAL A 213 -9.43 -1.83 15.58
N GLY A 214 -9.81 -2.78 14.72
CA GLY A 214 -11.04 -3.57 14.87
C GLY A 214 -11.08 -4.49 16.09
N SER A 215 -10.00 -4.62 16.84
CA SER A 215 -9.96 -5.31 18.14
C SER A 215 -10.49 -4.46 19.30
N SER A 216 -10.74 -3.17 19.08
CA SER A 216 -11.15 -2.18 20.10
C SER A 216 -12.65 -1.90 20.02
N LEU A 217 -13.38 -2.15 21.11
CA LEU A 217 -14.79 -1.80 21.23
C LEU A 217 -14.97 -0.28 21.27
N VAL A 218 -14.00 0.45 21.85
CA VAL A 218 -13.97 1.92 21.80
C VAL A 218 -13.97 2.39 20.35
N ALA A 219 -13.18 1.76 19.48
CA ALA A 219 -13.16 2.09 18.05
C ALA A 219 -14.50 1.80 17.37
N THR A 220 -15.19 0.70 17.72
CA THR A 220 -16.53 0.39 17.20
C THR A 220 -17.54 1.45 17.64
N MET A 221 -17.56 1.79 18.93
CA MET A 221 -18.53 2.74 19.51
C MET A 221 -18.25 4.19 19.10
N SER A 222 -17.02 4.52 18.70
CA SER A 222 -16.67 5.80 18.05
C SER A 222 -16.71 5.72 16.52
N SER A 223 -17.29 4.68 15.93
CA SER A 223 -17.46 4.53 14.47
C SER A 223 -16.17 4.62 13.65
N ILE A 224 -15.02 4.30 14.25
CA ILE A 224 -13.72 4.22 13.55
C ILE A 224 -13.66 2.91 12.74
N THR A 225 -14.31 1.85 13.24
CA THR A 225 -14.33 0.52 12.64
C THR A 225 -15.75 -0.05 12.61
N GLU A 226 -16.08 -0.80 11.56
CA GLU A 226 -17.32 -1.57 11.46
C GLU A 226 -17.22 -2.93 12.18
N VAL A 227 -16.01 -3.35 12.55
CA VAL A 227 -15.78 -4.61 13.27
C VAL A 227 -16.17 -4.45 14.73
N ASN A 228 -17.06 -5.31 15.23
CA ASN A 228 -17.44 -5.39 16.63
C ASN A 228 -16.68 -6.52 17.35
N PRO A 229 -15.75 -6.22 18.26
CA PRO A 229 -14.88 -7.24 18.86
C PRO A 229 -15.52 -8.01 20.02
N LEU A 230 -16.77 -7.71 20.40
CA LEU A 230 -17.47 -8.45 21.44
C LEU A 230 -17.69 -9.92 21.04
N PRO A 231 -17.95 -10.81 22.02
CA PRO A 231 -18.39 -12.18 21.73
C PRO A 231 -19.64 -12.19 20.84
N PRO A 232 -19.92 -13.28 20.10
CA PRO A 232 -21.11 -13.39 19.27
C PRO A 232 -22.37 -13.08 20.07
N HIS A 233 -23.27 -12.28 19.51
CA HIS A 233 -24.48 -11.85 20.20
C HIS A 233 -25.57 -11.41 19.23
N TYR A 234 -26.79 -11.36 19.74
CA TYR A 234 -27.91 -10.66 19.11
C TYR A 234 -28.19 -9.37 19.87
N VAL A 235 -28.51 -8.28 19.16
CA VAL A 235 -29.04 -7.03 19.73
C VAL A 235 -30.21 -6.56 18.86
N CYS A 236 -31.32 -6.22 19.52
CA CYS A 236 -32.52 -5.79 18.80
C CYS A 236 -32.44 -4.29 18.51
N PRO A 237 -32.50 -3.85 17.24
CA PRO A 237 -32.38 -2.43 16.92
C PRO A 237 -33.57 -1.58 17.39
N ASN A 238 -34.67 -2.22 17.82
CA ASN A 238 -35.88 -1.52 18.28
C ASN A 238 -35.98 -1.46 19.81
N CYS A 239 -35.87 -2.60 20.50
CA CYS A 239 -36.06 -2.68 21.96
C CYS A 239 -34.78 -2.95 22.75
N GLN A 240 -33.62 -3.03 22.08
CA GLN A 240 -32.29 -3.20 22.69
C GLN A 240 -32.10 -4.50 23.51
N HIS A 241 -33.07 -5.44 23.45
CA HIS A 241 -32.89 -6.78 24.02
C HIS A 241 -31.72 -7.49 23.34
N HIS A 242 -30.86 -8.10 24.16
CA HIS A 242 -29.63 -8.73 23.72
C HIS A 242 -29.45 -10.13 24.29
N GLU A 243 -28.61 -10.94 23.63
CA GLU A 243 -28.26 -12.31 24.01
C GLU A 243 -26.83 -12.59 23.56
N PHE A 244 -25.93 -12.90 24.50
CA PHE A 244 -24.49 -13.13 24.24
C PHE A 244 -24.13 -14.62 24.38
N PHE A 245 -23.17 -15.07 23.57
CA PHE A 245 -22.60 -16.41 23.57
C PHE A 245 -21.12 -16.36 23.96
N PHE A 246 -20.73 -17.04 25.04
CA PHE A 246 -19.38 -16.96 25.62
C PHE A 246 -18.56 -18.26 25.51
N GLU A 247 -19.22 -19.39 25.26
CA GLU A 247 -18.60 -20.73 25.34
C GLU A 247 -17.87 -21.14 24.05
N GLY A 248 -17.57 -20.19 23.15
CA GLY A 248 -16.88 -20.46 21.88
C GLY A 248 -17.67 -21.32 20.88
N GLU A 249 -18.96 -21.58 21.14
CA GLU A 249 -19.85 -22.41 20.31
C GLU A 249 -20.08 -21.83 18.90
N VAL A 250 -19.88 -20.51 18.76
CA VAL A 250 -20.11 -19.75 17.53
C VAL A 250 -18.84 -18.94 17.21
N GLY A 251 -18.31 -19.07 15.98
CA GLY A 251 -17.06 -18.40 15.60
C GLY A 251 -17.21 -16.91 15.31
N SER A 252 -18.39 -16.48 14.85
CA SER A 252 -18.77 -15.10 14.57
C SER A 252 -20.27 -14.92 14.75
N GLY A 253 -20.70 -13.77 15.26
CA GLY A 253 -22.12 -13.40 15.29
C GLY A 253 -22.76 -13.37 13.91
N PHE A 254 -21.99 -13.17 12.84
CA PHE A 254 -22.49 -13.29 11.47
C PHE A 254 -22.79 -14.73 11.04
N ASP A 255 -22.38 -15.74 11.81
CA ASP A 255 -22.77 -17.13 11.57
C ASP A 255 -24.15 -17.45 12.19
N LEU A 256 -24.66 -16.58 13.06
CA LEU A 256 -25.94 -16.76 13.71
C LEU A 256 -27.08 -16.61 12.68
N PRO A 257 -28.11 -17.48 12.73
CA PRO A 257 -29.26 -17.37 11.83
C PRO A 257 -30.10 -16.13 12.15
N ASP A 258 -30.71 -15.55 11.13
CA ASP A 258 -31.73 -14.51 11.32
C ASP A 258 -32.88 -15.09 12.15
N LYS A 259 -33.29 -14.39 13.21
CA LYS A 259 -34.42 -14.77 14.07
C LYS A 259 -35.28 -13.56 14.40
N PHE A 260 -36.39 -13.69 15.11
CA PHE A 260 -37.19 -12.54 15.55
C PHE A 260 -37.00 -12.29 17.04
N CYS A 261 -37.01 -11.01 17.43
CA CYS A 261 -36.86 -10.61 18.81
C CYS A 261 -38.03 -11.11 19.66
N THR A 262 -37.70 -11.80 20.75
CA THR A 262 -38.67 -12.37 21.69
C THR A 262 -39.53 -11.32 22.40
N GLN A 263 -39.06 -10.07 22.47
CA GLN A 263 -39.75 -8.97 23.16
C GLN A 263 -40.62 -8.10 22.24
N CYS A 264 -40.14 -7.78 21.03
CA CYS A 264 -40.83 -6.84 20.13
C CYS A 264 -41.06 -7.35 18.70
N ASN A 265 -40.71 -8.62 18.44
CA ASN A 265 -40.87 -9.29 17.13
C ASN A 265 -40.16 -8.60 15.95
N HIS A 266 -39.16 -7.75 16.23
CA HIS A 266 -38.30 -7.16 15.21
C HIS A 266 -37.22 -8.17 14.77
N LEU A 267 -36.76 -8.11 13.52
CA LEU A 267 -35.73 -9.03 13.01
C LEU A 267 -34.40 -8.87 13.79
N TYR A 268 -33.85 -9.99 14.24
CA TYR A 268 -32.53 -10.15 14.83
C TYR A 268 -31.52 -10.53 13.75
N ARG A 269 -30.40 -9.84 13.72
CA ARG A 269 -29.17 -10.29 13.05
C ARG A 269 -28.06 -10.36 14.10
N GLY A 270 -27.20 -11.36 13.99
CA GLY A 270 -26.09 -11.51 14.92
C GLY A 270 -24.93 -10.57 14.58
N ASP A 271 -24.15 -10.22 15.59
CA ASP A 271 -22.91 -9.44 15.51
C ASP A 271 -21.93 -9.91 16.60
N GLY A 272 -20.70 -9.38 16.61
CA GLY A 272 -19.65 -9.78 17.54
C GLY A 272 -18.72 -10.83 16.95
N GLN A 273 -17.43 -10.56 16.99
CA GLN A 273 -16.40 -11.33 16.28
C GLN A 273 -15.42 -12.02 17.22
N ASP A 274 -15.62 -11.87 18.53
CA ASP A 274 -14.77 -12.41 19.60
C ASP A 274 -13.29 -12.11 19.38
N ILE A 275 -12.93 -10.84 19.53
CA ILE A 275 -11.58 -10.34 19.28
C ILE A 275 -11.04 -9.70 20.57
N PRO A 276 -9.88 -10.16 21.10
CA PRO A 276 -9.29 -9.58 22.30
C PRO A 276 -8.69 -8.20 22.01
N PHE A 277 -8.89 -7.27 22.94
CA PHE A 277 -8.40 -5.89 22.83
C PHE A 277 -6.86 -5.81 22.79
N GLU A 278 -6.21 -6.71 23.52
CA GLU A 278 -4.77 -6.76 23.69
C GLU A 278 -4.01 -7.02 22.39
N THR A 279 -4.67 -7.58 21.36
CA THR A 279 -4.13 -7.63 20.00
C THR A 279 -3.72 -6.25 19.46
N PHE A 280 -4.41 -5.19 19.92
CA PHE A 280 -4.17 -3.81 19.53
C PHE A 280 -3.06 -3.15 20.36
N LEU A 281 -3.24 -3.02 21.68
CA LEU A 281 -2.35 -2.26 22.58
C LEU A 281 -1.45 -3.12 23.50
N GLY A 282 -1.53 -4.44 23.40
CA GLY A 282 -0.91 -5.32 24.39
C GLY A 282 -1.61 -5.25 25.74
N PHE A 283 -0.98 -5.82 26.76
CA PHE A 283 -1.49 -5.81 28.14
C PHE A 283 -1.03 -4.58 28.94
N GLU A 284 0.16 -4.05 28.62
CA GLU A 284 0.80 -2.98 29.40
C GLU A 284 0.82 -1.64 28.66
N GLY A 285 0.21 -1.55 27.46
CA GLY A 285 0.32 -0.36 26.62
C GLY A 285 1.72 -0.19 26.01
N ASP A 286 2.53 -1.25 26.01
CA ASP A 286 3.91 -1.31 25.53
C ASP A 286 4.04 -1.23 24.00
N LYS A 287 2.91 -1.11 23.30
CA LYS A 287 2.84 -1.02 21.85
C LYS A 287 2.17 0.28 21.44
N VAL A 288 2.91 1.10 20.69
CA VAL A 288 2.35 2.27 20.00
C VAL A 288 1.38 1.77 18.91
N PRO A 289 0.10 2.16 18.92
CA PRO A 289 -0.89 1.74 17.95
C PRO A 289 -0.82 2.56 16.67
N ASP A 290 -0.91 1.89 15.52
CA ASP A 290 -1.24 2.51 14.24
C ASP A 290 -2.76 2.37 14.00
N ILE A 291 -3.45 3.49 13.74
CA ILE A 291 -4.85 3.48 13.29
C ILE A 291 -4.86 3.61 11.77
N ASP A 292 -5.11 2.48 11.10
CA ASP A 292 -5.22 2.40 9.65
C ASP A 292 -6.66 2.61 9.19
N LEU A 293 -6.88 3.56 8.28
CA LEU A 293 -8.19 3.82 7.69
C LEU A 293 -8.10 3.75 6.17
N ASN A 294 -8.94 2.92 5.57
CA ASN A 294 -9.05 2.80 4.12
C ASN A 294 -10.15 3.74 3.62
N PHE A 295 -9.77 4.91 3.12
CA PHE A 295 -10.67 5.83 2.42
C PHE A 295 -10.81 5.43 0.95
N SER A 296 -11.85 5.92 0.28
CA SER A 296 -11.90 5.87 -1.19
C SER A 296 -10.71 6.61 -1.78
N GLY A 297 -10.15 6.09 -2.88
CA GLY A 297 -9.10 6.79 -3.63
C GLY A 297 -9.53 8.19 -4.08
N ASP A 298 -10.82 8.37 -4.40
CA ASP A 298 -11.39 9.65 -4.82
C ASP A 298 -11.53 10.66 -3.66
N TYR A 299 -11.49 10.16 -2.42
CA TYR A 299 -11.70 10.96 -1.21
C TYR A 299 -10.41 11.15 -0.38
N GLN A 300 -9.38 10.34 -0.61
CA GLN A 300 -8.16 10.31 0.20
C GLN A 300 -7.53 11.71 0.38
N GLU A 301 -7.36 12.47 -0.70
CA GLU A 301 -6.76 13.81 -0.64
C GLU A 301 -7.64 14.81 0.15
N LYS A 302 -8.97 14.65 0.12
CA LYS A 302 -9.89 15.46 0.95
C LYS A 302 -9.76 15.11 2.43
N ALA A 303 -9.60 13.82 2.75
CA ALA A 303 -9.34 13.37 4.11
C ALA A 303 -7.98 13.87 4.63
N HIS A 304 -6.93 13.85 3.78
CA HIS A 304 -5.65 14.48 4.09
C HIS A 304 -5.83 15.98 4.35
N ALA A 305 -6.47 16.71 3.46
CA ALA A 305 -6.69 18.16 3.61
C ALA A 305 -7.46 18.51 4.88
N TYR A 306 -8.40 17.66 5.31
CA TYR A 306 -9.14 17.88 6.56
C TYR A 306 -8.22 17.83 7.80
N THR A 307 -7.10 17.10 7.77
CA THR A 307 -6.13 17.15 8.86
C THR A 307 -5.51 18.55 9.03
N LYS A 308 -5.29 19.30 7.93
CA LYS A 308 -4.85 20.70 8.01
C LYS A 308 -5.88 21.59 8.71
N VAL A 309 -7.17 21.29 8.56
CA VAL A 309 -8.26 22.00 9.26
C VAL A 309 -8.27 21.65 10.75
N LEU A 310 -8.01 20.39 11.10
CA LEU A 310 -8.02 19.92 12.48
C LEU A 310 -6.84 20.43 13.32
N PHE A 311 -5.64 20.47 12.73
CA PHE A 311 -4.40 20.79 13.47
C PHE A 311 -3.76 22.12 13.10
N GLY A 312 -4.11 22.69 11.94
CA GLY A 312 -3.37 23.80 11.34
C GLY A 312 -2.35 23.30 10.30
N GLU A 313 -2.16 24.09 9.24
CA GLU A 313 -1.30 23.71 8.10
C GLU A 313 0.18 23.54 8.46
N ASP A 314 0.66 24.24 9.47
CA ASP A 314 2.05 24.16 9.94
C ASP A 314 2.32 22.96 10.87
N TYR A 315 1.28 22.19 11.23
CA TYR A 315 1.38 21.07 12.18
C TYR A 315 1.14 19.70 11.54
N VAL A 316 0.93 19.64 10.22
CA VAL A 316 0.74 18.39 9.50
C VAL A 316 1.62 18.31 8.26
N TYR A 317 2.31 17.18 8.11
CA TYR A 317 3.21 16.93 6.98
C TYR A 317 2.94 15.54 6.43
N ARG A 318 3.08 15.38 5.11
CA ARG A 318 3.04 14.03 4.53
C ARG A 318 4.36 13.32 4.82
N ALA A 319 4.34 12.06 5.24
CA ALA A 319 5.58 11.34 5.46
C ALA A 319 6.37 11.25 4.14
N GLY A 320 7.65 11.62 4.17
CA GLY A 320 8.55 11.54 3.01
C GLY A 320 9.03 10.11 2.77
N THR A 321 9.36 9.80 1.52
CA THR A 321 10.02 8.54 1.14
C THR A 321 11.29 8.79 0.35
N ILE A 322 12.27 7.90 0.48
CA ILE A 322 13.54 7.93 -0.24
C ILE A 322 13.55 6.78 -1.24
N GLY A 323 13.32 7.11 -2.51
CA GLY A 323 13.39 6.14 -3.60
C GLY A 323 14.85 5.76 -3.87
N THR A 324 15.23 4.51 -3.60
CA THR A 324 16.58 3.99 -3.83
C THR A 324 16.67 3.17 -5.12
N VAL A 325 17.90 2.95 -5.60
CA VAL A 325 18.14 2.09 -6.76
C VAL A 325 17.94 0.63 -6.39
N ALA A 326 16.88 0.03 -6.92
CA ALA A 326 16.62 -1.41 -6.84
C ALA A 326 17.37 -2.18 -7.94
N GLN A 327 17.50 -3.50 -7.73
CA GLN A 327 18.25 -4.42 -8.59
C GLN A 327 18.01 -4.23 -10.10
N LYS A 328 16.75 -4.19 -10.55
CA LYS A 328 16.42 -4.03 -11.98
C LYS A 328 16.98 -2.74 -12.59
N THR A 329 16.92 -1.64 -11.83
CA THR A 329 17.48 -0.36 -12.27
C THR A 329 19.01 -0.41 -12.29
N ALA A 330 19.62 -1.03 -11.27
CA ALA A 330 21.07 -1.23 -11.21
C ALA A 330 21.59 -2.03 -12.42
N PHE A 331 20.90 -3.10 -12.83
CA PHE A 331 21.23 -3.84 -14.06
C PHE A 331 21.14 -2.97 -15.33
N GLY A 332 20.15 -2.08 -15.39
CA GLY A 332 20.05 -1.09 -16.46
C GLY A 332 21.27 -0.17 -16.51
N TYR A 333 21.70 0.35 -15.36
CA TYR A 333 22.89 1.20 -15.26
C TYR A 333 24.18 0.47 -15.65
N VAL A 334 24.36 -0.77 -15.19
CA VAL A 334 25.53 -1.60 -15.55
C VAL A 334 25.55 -1.91 -17.05
N SER A 335 24.40 -2.20 -17.65
CA SER A 335 24.29 -2.45 -19.10
C SER A 335 24.63 -1.19 -19.89
N GLY A 336 24.03 -0.05 -19.55
CA GLY A 336 24.34 1.24 -20.19
C GLY A 336 25.80 1.65 -20.03
N TYR A 337 26.39 1.43 -18.84
CA TYR A 337 27.82 1.64 -18.61
C TYR A 337 28.70 0.75 -19.52
N SER A 338 28.33 -0.52 -19.68
CA SER A 338 29.06 -1.47 -20.54
C SER A 338 29.01 -1.04 -22.00
N GLU A 339 27.84 -0.62 -22.48
CA GLU A 339 27.64 -0.10 -23.83
C GLU A 339 28.45 1.18 -24.06
N GLU A 340 28.36 2.16 -23.15
CA GLU A 340 29.06 3.44 -23.29
C GLU A 340 30.59 3.30 -23.22
N LYS A 341 31.11 2.29 -22.50
CA LYS A 341 32.54 1.98 -22.41
C LYS A 341 33.02 0.96 -23.45
N GLY A 342 32.14 0.44 -24.31
CA GLY A 342 32.49 -0.57 -25.32
C GLY A 342 32.90 -1.93 -24.73
N ILE A 343 32.39 -2.28 -23.55
CA ILE A 343 32.66 -3.56 -22.88
C ILE A 343 31.68 -4.61 -23.42
N VAL A 344 32.14 -5.41 -24.38
CA VAL A 344 31.28 -6.37 -25.09
C VAL A 344 31.08 -7.68 -24.30
N ASP A 345 32.10 -8.14 -23.57
CA ASP A 345 32.14 -9.48 -22.96
C ASP A 345 32.10 -9.48 -21.42
N MET A 346 31.26 -8.63 -20.80
CA MET A 346 31.11 -8.64 -19.35
C MET A 346 30.35 -9.90 -18.89
N ARG A 347 31.05 -10.81 -18.20
CA ARG A 347 30.49 -12.03 -17.60
C ARG A 347 29.31 -11.71 -16.68
N GLN A 348 28.29 -12.58 -16.68
CA GLN A 348 27.07 -12.38 -15.87
C GLN A 348 27.37 -12.23 -14.37
N ALA A 349 28.30 -13.02 -13.82
CA ALA A 349 28.71 -12.88 -12.41
C ALA A 349 29.24 -11.48 -12.08
N GLN A 350 29.98 -10.85 -13.00
CA GLN A 350 30.48 -9.49 -12.82
C GLN A 350 29.35 -8.46 -12.96
N ARG A 351 28.39 -8.66 -13.88
CA ARG A 351 27.19 -7.80 -14.00
C ARG A 351 26.38 -7.81 -12.71
N ILE A 352 26.14 -9.00 -12.15
CA ILE A 352 25.43 -9.17 -10.86
C ILE A 352 26.18 -8.46 -9.74
N ARG A 353 27.50 -8.69 -9.60
CA ARG A 353 28.32 -8.01 -8.58
C ARG A 353 28.23 -6.49 -8.68
N LEU A 354 28.37 -5.94 -9.89
CA LEU A 354 28.30 -4.49 -10.11
C LEU A 354 26.91 -3.94 -9.82
N ALA A 355 25.86 -4.65 -10.22
CA ALA A 355 24.48 -4.26 -9.94
C ALA A 355 24.22 -4.23 -8.44
N MET A 356 24.58 -5.29 -7.71
CA MET A 356 24.47 -5.35 -6.24
C MET A 356 25.23 -4.20 -5.55
N GLY A 357 26.42 -3.86 -6.05
CA GLY A 357 27.20 -2.74 -5.52
C GLY A 357 26.62 -1.35 -5.81
N CYS A 358 25.65 -1.25 -6.71
CA CYS A 358 24.92 -0.02 -7.00
C CYS A 358 23.58 0.06 -6.26
N GLU A 359 23.10 -1.01 -5.62
CA GLU A 359 21.81 -1.01 -4.93
C GLU A 359 21.83 -0.11 -3.67
N GLY A 360 20.67 0.41 -3.30
CA GLY A 360 20.47 1.20 -2.07
C GLY A 360 20.87 2.68 -2.17
N VAL A 361 21.52 3.12 -3.24
CA VAL A 361 21.83 4.54 -3.45
C VAL A 361 20.53 5.33 -3.69
N LYS A 362 20.39 6.48 -3.02
CA LYS A 362 19.26 7.41 -3.22
C LYS A 362 19.17 7.85 -4.69
N ARG A 363 17.97 7.77 -5.26
CA ARG A 363 17.65 8.18 -6.62
C ARG A 363 16.65 9.33 -6.66
N THR A 364 15.62 9.29 -5.83
CA THR A 364 14.56 10.32 -5.74
C THR A 364 14.01 10.44 -4.33
N THR A 365 13.19 11.46 -4.10
CA THR A 365 12.28 11.53 -2.95
C THR A 365 10.84 11.47 -3.42
N GLY A 366 9.95 10.99 -2.57
CA GLY A 366 8.53 10.83 -2.86
C GLY A 366 7.67 11.09 -1.63
N GLN A 367 6.42 10.63 -1.71
CA GLN A 367 5.45 10.73 -0.62
C GLN A 367 5.09 9.33 -0.13
N HIS A 368 4.80 9.20 1.15
CA HIS A 368 4.16 8.01 1.71
C HIS A 368 2.73 7.89 1.12
N PRO A 369 2.25 6.66 0.85
CA PRO A 369 0.94 6.45 0.23
C PRO A 369 -0.24 7.09 0.97
N GLY A 370 -0.16 7.24 2.29
CA GLY A 370 -1.22 7.92 3.05
C GLY A 370 -0.86 8.38 4.46
N GLY A 371 0.43 8.39 4.80
CA GLY A 371 0.89 8.68 6.16
C GLY A 371 0.98 10.18 6.37
N ILE A 372 0.20 10.70 7.33
CA ILE A 372 0.25 12.09 7.78
C ILE A 372 0.92 12.12 9.15
N ILE A 373 2.01 12.88 9.25
CA ILE A 373 2.75 13.14 10.48
C ILE A 373 2.14 14.35 11.15
N VAL A 374 1.76 14.21 12.42
CA VAL A 374 1.16 15.27 13.21
C VAL A 374 2.20 15.79 14.20
N ILE A 375 2.53 17.08 14.12
CA ILE A 375 3.44 17.75 15.04
C ILE A 375 2.64 18.30 16.21
N PRO A 376 3.05 18.03 17.46
CA PRO A 376 2.42 18.64 18.63
C PRO A 376 2.46 20.18 18.54
N ASN A 377 1.36 20.84 18.88
CA ASN A 377 1.25 22.30 18.84
C ASN A 377 2.26 23.05 19.74
N THR A 378 2.90 22.35 20.67
CA THR A 378 3.95 22.86 21.55
C THR A 378 5.36 22.76 20.98
N MET A 379 5.55 22.17 19.80
CA MET A 379 6.86 21.91 19.19
C MET A 379 6.89 22.34 17.71
N ASP A 380 8.09 22.37 17.13
CA ASP A 380 8.30 22.68 15.72
C ASP A 380 8.69 21.41 14.94
N VAL A 381 8.33 21.31 13.65
CA VAL A 381 8.74 20.17 12.82
C VAL A 381 10.26 19.98 12.79
N HIS A 382 11.01 21.08 12.85
CA HIS A 382 12.47 21.11 12.83
C HIS A 382 13.11 20.55 14.10
N ASP A 383 12.34 20.34 15.17
CA ASP A 383 12.79 19.59 16.34
C ASP A 383 13.00 18.10 16.02
N PHE A 384 12.38 17.60 14.94
CA PHE A 384 12.37 16.19 14.56
C PHE A 384 13.01 15.92 13.20
N THR A 385 12.70 16.76 12.21
CA THR A 385 13.14 16.52 10.83
C THR A 385 13.12 17.80 10.00
N PRO A 386 14.06 17.98 9.05
CA PRO A 386 13.88 18.96 7.99
C PRO A 386 12.61 18.67 7.17
N VAL A 387 12.13 19.66 6.43
CA VAL A 387 11.00 19.48 5.51
C VAL A 387 11.40 19.82 4.08
N GLN A 388 10.77 19.17 3.12
CA GLN A 388 11.02 19.42 1.70
C GLN A 388 9.76 19.23 0.87
N PHE A 389 9.86 19.46 -0.44
CA PHE A 389 8.85 19.00 -1.37
C PHE A 389 9.20 17.61 -1.94
N PRO A 390 8.21 16.77 -2.20
CA PRO A 390 8.42 15.47 -2.81
C PRO A 390 8.89 15.65 -4.25
N ALA A 391 9.90 14.89 -4.65
CA ALA A 391 10.57 15.01 -5.94
C ALA A 391 11.04 16.45 -6.27
N ASN A 392 11.22 17.30 -5.25
CA ASN A 392 11.52 18.73 -5.38
C ASN A 392 10.50 19.52 -6.24
N ASN A 393 9.23 19.09 -6.26
CA ASN A 393 8.18 19.82 -6.97
C ASN A 393 7.64 20.98 -6.10
N PRO A 394 7.95 22.25 -6.42
CA PRO A 394 7.53 23.39 -5.59
C PRO A 394 6.02 23.68 -5.65
N THR A 395 5.29 23.08 -6.59
CA THR A 395 3.82 23.25 -6.72
C THR A 395 3.03 22.16 -5.98
N SER A 396 3.69 21.26 -5.26
CA SER A 396 3.00 20.23 -4.48
C SER A 396 2.21 20.86 -3.33
N GLU A 397 0.96 20.41 -3.15
CA GLU A 397 0.08 20.88 -2.07
C GLU A 397 0.57 20.51 -0.65
N TRP A 398 1.48 19.54 -0.57
CA TRP A 398 2.01 19.00 0.67
C TRP A 398 3.54 19.12 0.73
N LYS A 399 4.02 19.64 1.86
CA LYS A 399 5.40 19.42 2.29
C LYS A 399 5.54 18.00 2.85
N THR A 400 6.71 17.41 2.66
CA THR A 400 7.07 16.11 3.21
C THR A 400 8.17 16.22 4.26
N THR A 401 8.16 15.32 5.24
CA THR A 401 9.33 15.11 6.11
C THR A 401 10.55 14.74 5.26
N HIS A 402 11.74 15.18 5.67
CA HIS A 402 12.98 14.81 4.99
C HIS A 402 13.45 13.40 5.38
N PHE A 403 13.29 13.07 6.66
CA PHE A 403 13.45 11.71 7.16
C PHE A 403 12.24 10.86 6.77
N GLU A 404 12.49 9.57 6.55
CA GLU A 404 11.41 8.61 6.39
C GLU A 404 10.76 8.38 7.75
N PHE A 405 9.48 7.98 7.77
CA PHE A 405 8.77 7.74 9.04
C PHE A 405 9.48 6.71 9.92
N ALA A 406 10.18 5.74 9.33
CA ALA A 406 10.93 4.73 10.07
C ALA A 406 12.03 5.33 10.97
N ASP A 407 12.58 6.49 10.61
CA ASP A 407 13.63 7.16 11.40
C ASP A 407 13.06 7.96 12.57
N ILE A 408 11.77 8.30 12.54
CA ILE A 408 11.07 9.15 13.54
C ILE A 408 9.83 8.47 14.13
N HIS A 409 9.71 7.15 13.96
CA HIS A 409 8.55 6.34 14.35
C HIS A 409 8.26 6.45 15.86
N ASP A 410 9.31 6.49 16.68
CA ASP A 410 9.18 6.53 18.13
C ASP A 410 8.93 7.95 18.68
N ASN A 411 8.97 8.97 17.82
CA ASN A 411 8.89 10.36 18.23
C ASN A 411 7.53 11.01 17.96
N LEU A 412 6.87 10.63 16.87
CA LEU A 412 5.68 11.32 16.39
C LEU A 412 4.61 10.31 15.98
N LEU A 413 3.35 10.67 16.22
CA LEU A 413 2.21 9.89 15.77
C LEU A 413 1.98 10.07 14.26
N LYS A 414 1.59 8.97 13.61
CA LYS A 414 1.22 8.92 12.21
C LYS A 414 -0.25 8.51 12.07
N LEU A 415 -0.98 9.25 11.24
CA LEU A 415 -2.31 8.86 10.77
C LEU A 415 -2.17 8.24 9.38
N ASP A 416 -2.44 6.95 9.25
CA ASP A 416 -2.44 6.25 7.95
C ASP A 416 -3.82 6.36 7.29
N ILE A 417 -3.99 7.46 6.56
CA ILE A 417 -5.16 7.79 5.73
C ILE A 417 -4.90 7.23 4.33
N LEU A 418 -5.20 5.95 4.14
CA LEU A 418 -4.86 5.19 2.93
C LEU A 418 -5.99 5.25 1.90
N GLY A 419 -5.65 5.43 0.64
CA GLY A 419 -6.57 5.24 -0.48
C GLY A 419 -6.70 3.75 -0.79
N HIS A 420 -7.93 3.26 -0.86
CA HIS A 420 -8.23 1.86 -1.16
C HIS A 420 -9.34 1.74 -2.21
N VAL A 421 -9.26 0.67 -3.01
CA VAL A 421 -10.24 0.42 -4.08
C VAL A 421 -11.60 0.01 -3.49
N ASP A 422 -11.61 -0.73 -2.39
CA ASP A 422 -12.85 -1.27 -1.83
C ASP A 422 -13.91 -0.22 -1.44
N PRO A 423 -13.59 0.86 -0.70
CA PRO A 423 -14.58 1.91 -0.44
C PRO A 423 -15.03 2.63 -1.72
N THR A 424 -14.13 2.80 -2.69
CA THR A 424 -14.45 3.35 -4.01
C THR A 424 -15.42 2.43 -4.76
N ALA A 425 -15.22 1.12 -4.67
CA ALA A 425 -16.12 0.13 -5.24
C ALA A 425 -17.49 0.15 -4.58
N MET A 426 -17.55 0.27 -3.24
CA MET A 426 -18.83 0.41 -2.52
C MET A 426 -19.59 1.65 -2.97
N LYS A 427 -18.90 2.78 -3.13
CA LYS A 427 -19.53 4.00 -3.61
C LYS A 427 -20.10 3.84 -5.02
N LEU A 428 -19.31 3.31 -5.93
CA LEU A 428 -19.76 3.08 -7.31
C LEU A 428 -20.91 2.07 -7.38
N LEU A 429 -20.90 1.03 -6.54
CA LEU A 429 -21.99 0.06 -6.45
C LEU A 429 -23.28 0.70 -5.91
N GLU A 430 -23.17 1.54 -4.88
CA GLU A 430 -24.29 2.33 -4.35
C GLU A 430 -24.86 3.25 -5.44
N GLU A 431 -24.01 4.01 -6.14
CA GLU A 431 -24.43 4.95 -7.18
C GLU A 431 -25.15 4.26 -8.35
N ILE A 432 -24.66 3.09 -8.77
CA ILE A 432 -25.27 2.35 -9.88
C ILE A 432 -26.56 1.63 -9.46
N SER A 433 -26.60 1.07 -8.25
CA SER A 433 -27.73 0.22 -7.81
C SER A 433 -28.79 0.95 -6.98
N GLY A 434 -28.46 2.08 -6.37
CA GLY A 434 -29.29 2.80 -5.39
C GLY A 434 -29.37 2.10 -4.02
N ILE A 435 -28.51 1.12 -3.74
CA ILE A 435 -28.57 0.32 -2.50
C ILE A 435 -27.42 0.70 -1.58
N ASP A 436 -27.75 1.04 -0.33
CA ASP A 436 -26.76 1.26 0.72
C ASP A 436 -26.05 -0.06 1.10
N PRO A 437 -24.73 -0.19 0.86
CA PRO A 437 -23.96 -1.39 1.16
C PRO A 437 -23.97 -1.79 2.65
N LYS A 438 -24.27 -0.86 3.57
CA LYS A 438 -24.35 -1.16 5.02
C LYS A 438 -25.56 -2.03 5.39
N THR A 439 -26.59 -2.05 4.55
CA THR A 439 -27.83 -2.81 4.81
C THR A 439 -27.72 -4.30 4.45
N ILE A 440 -26.67 -4.68 3.72
CA ILE A 440 -26.44 -6.02 3.20
C ILE A 440 -26.20 -7.02 4.37
N PRO A 441 -26.93 -8.14 4.41
CA PRO A 441 -26.71 -9.18 5.42
C PRO A 441 -25.41 -9.97 5.18
N MET A 442 -24.69 -10.31 6.24
CA MET A 442 -23.43 -11.06 6.18
C MET A 442 -23.62 -12.58 6.06
N ASN A 443 -24.85 -13.08 6.25
CA ASN A 443 -25.22 -14.50 6.30
C ASN A 443 -26.18 -14.93 5.17
N ASP A 444 -26.32 -14.14 4.08
CA ASP A 444 -27.21 -14.49 2.97
C ASP A 444 -26.77 -15.82 2.32
N ALA A 445 -27.65 -16.81 2.35
CA ALA A 445 -27.35 -18.17 1.90
C ALA A 445 -26.96 -18.26 0.42
N LYS A 446 -27.54 -17.42 -0.46
CA LYS A 446 -27.19 -17.40 -1.89
C LYS A 446 -25.85 -16.72 -2.13
N VAL A 447 -25.54 -15.68 -1.37
CA VAL A 447 -24.24 -15.02 -1.43
C VAL A 447 -23.15 -15.94 -0.92
N MET A 448 -23.36 -16.58 0.23
CA MET A 448 -22.39 -17.51 0.80
C MET A 448 -22.16 -18.74 -0.08
N SER A 449 -23.16 -19.17 -0.87
CA SER A 449 -22.99 -20.34 -1.74
C SER A 449 -21.98 -20.12 -2.87
N ILE A 450 -21.75 -18.87 -3.33
CA ILE A 450 -20.80 -18.62 -4.43
C ILE A 450 -19.34 -18.91 -4.05
N PHE A 451 -19.02 -18.97 -2.76
CA PHE A 451 -17.70 -19.36 -2.29
C PHE A 451 -17.45 -20.87 -2.38
N ARG A 452 -18.50 -21.67 -2.68
CA ARG A 452 -18.43 -23.13 -2.79
C ARG A 452 -18.79 -23.64 -4.18
N ASP A 453 -19.77 -23.02 -4.83
CA ASP A 453 -20.34 -23.48 -6.08
C ASP A 453 -20.77 -22.31 -6.99
N LEU A 454 -21.42 -22.65 -8.12
CA LEU A 454 -21.88 -21.69 -9.14
C LEU A 454 -23.39 -21.50 -9.16
N THR A 455 -24.13 -22.17 -8.29
CA THR A 455 -25.60 -22.29 -8.37
C THR A 455 -26.31 -20.95 -8.33
N ALA A 456 -25.83 -20.01 -7.51
CA ALA A 456 -26.41 -18.68 -7.38
C ALA A 456 -26.08 -17.72 -8.54
N LEU A 457 -25.13 -18.07 -9.42
CA LEU A 457 -24.71 -17.19 -10.52
C LEU A 457 -25.53 -17.33 -11.80
N ASN A 458 -26.34 -18.39 -11.96
CA ASN A 458 -27.07 -18.69 -13.20
C ASN A 458 -26.17 -18.69 -14.45
N ILE A 459 -24.98 -19.29 -14.34
CA ILE A 459 -23.96 -19.34 -15.40
C ILE A 459 -24.06 -20.61 -16.24
N ASP A 460 -23.73 -20.55 -17.53
CA ASP A 460 -23.61 -21.74 -18.38
C ASP A 460 -22.35 -22.56 -18.04
N THR A 461 -22.54 -23.57 -17.18
CA THR A 461 -21.48 -24.47 -16.70
C THR A 461 -20.88 -25.39 -17.75
N ARG A 462 -21.52 -25.57 -18.92
CA ARG A 462 -20.96 -26.41 -20.01
C ARG A 462 -19.70 -25.79 -20.60
N SER A 463 -19.56 -24.47 -20.47
CA SER A 463 -18.49 -23.66 -21.05
C SER A 463 -17.64 -22.94 -20.01
N TYR A 464 -17.88 -23.19 -18.71
CA TYR A 464 -17.20 -22.55 -17.59
C TYR A 464 -16.49 -23.60 -16.73
N THR A 465 -15.21 -23.39 -16.44
CA THR A 465 -14.34 -24.41 -15.83
C THR A 465 -14.04 -24.17 -14.35
N GLU A 466 -14.45 -23.03 -13.80
CA GLU A 466 -14.27 -22.76 -12.38
C GLU A 466 -15.27 -23.55 -11.53
N ALA A 467 -14.87 -23.89 -10.31
CA ALA A 467 -15.73 -24.63 -9.39
C ALA A 467 -16.50 -23.71 -8.44
N THR A 468 -16.00 -22.50 -8.20
CA THR A 468 -16.61 -21.51 -7.29
C THR A 468 -16.92 -20.23 -8.05
N GLY A 469 -17.93 -19.50 -7.58
CA GLY A 469 -18.31 -18.18 -8.07
C GLY A 469 -17.45 -17.04 -7.53
N ALA A 470 -16.24 -17.31 -7.02
CA ALA A 470 -15.40 -16.31 -6.37
C ALA A 470 -14.59 -15.42 -7.33
N VAL A 471 -14.60 -15.71 -8.64
CA VAL A 471 -13.83 -14.98 -9.66
C VAL A 471 -14.10 -13.46 -9.60
N GLY A 472 -13.03 -12.67 -9.47
CA GLY A 472 -13.11 -11.20 -9.40
C GLY A 472 -13.55 -10.62 -8.05
N LEU A 473 -13.88 -11.44 -7.05
CA LEU A 473 -14.11 -10.95 -5.69
C LEU A 473 -12.80 -10.49 -5.04
N PRO A 474 -12.80 -9.43 -4.22
CA PRO A 474 -11.63 -9.02 -3.45
C PRO A 474 -11.13 -10.17 -2.57
N GLU A 475 -9.81 -10.35 -2.51
CA GLU A 475 -9.09 -11.46 -1.86
C GLU A 475 -9.38 -12.86 -2.45
N PHE A 476 -10.65 -13.25 -2.52
CA PHE A 476 -11.11 -14.58 -2.89
C PHE A 476 -11.02 -14.90 -4.39
N GLY A 477 -10.87 -13.90 -5.25
CA GLY A 477 -10.86 -14.07 -6.70
C GLY A 477 -9.56 -14.63 -7.28
N THR A 478 -8.46 -14.61 -6.51
CA THR A 478 -7.15 -15.08 -6.99
C THR A 478 -7.13 -16.59 -7.19
N THR A 479 -6.37 -17.09 -8.17
CA THR A 479 -6.26 -18.55 -8.41
C THR A 479 -5.85 -19.31 -7.16
N PHE A 480 -4.94 -18.75 -6.36
CA PHE A 480 -4.49 -19.37 -5.10
C PHE A 480 -5.64 -19.54 -4.11
N VAL A 481 -6.43 -18.49 -3.85
CA VAL A 481 -7.52 -18.55 -2.88
C VAL A 481 -8.70 -19.38 -3.42
N ARG A 482 -8.97 -19.34 -4.73
CA ARG A 482 -9.98 -20.22 -5.35
C ARG A 482 -9.66 -21.70 -5.14
N GLU A 483 -8.39 -22.11 -5.15
CA GLU A 483 -8.00 -23.49 -4.81
C GLU A 483 -8.23 -23.82 -3.32
N ILE A 484 -7.98 -22.88 -2.41
CA ILE A 484 -8.30 -23.05 -0.98
C ILE A 484 -9.82 -23.24 -0.81
N LEU A 485 -10.63 -22.39 -1.44
CA LEU A 485 -12.10 -22.49 -1.41
C LEU A 485 -12.59 -23.85 -1.92
N LYS A 486 -12.02 -24.33 -3.03
CA LYS A 486 -12.34 -25.65 -3.60
C LYS A 486 -12.07 -26.79 -2.62
N MET A 487 -10.93 -26.74 -1.94
CA MET A 487 -10.52 -27.77 -0.97
C MET A 487 -11.32 -27.71 0.33
N THR A 488 -11.70 -26.52 0.80
CA THR A 488 -12.25 -26.30 2.14
C THR A 488 -13.77 -26.20 2.19
N GLN A 489 -14.42 -25.82 1.08
CA GLN A 489 -15.89 -25.71 0.97
C GLN A 489 -16.53 -24.90 2.13
N PRO A 490 -16.12 -23.63 2.34
CA PRO A 490 -16.51 -22.84 3.50
C PRO A 490 -18.02 -22.64 3.58
N LYS A 491 -18.60 -22.70 4.78
CA LYS A 491 -20.05 -22.66 4.95
C LYS A 491 -20.60 -21.37 5.54
N ASN A 492 -19.82 -20.72 6.38
CA ASN A 492 -20.26 -19.58 7.17
C ASN A 492 -19.25 -18.43 7.05
N PHE A 493 -19.55 -17.31 7.69
CA PHE A 493 -18.72 -16.12 7.62
C PHE A 493 -17.37 -16.35 8.31
N SER A 494 -17.34 -17.03 9.46
CA SER A 494 -16.07 -17.30 10.16
C SER A 494 -15.12 -18.20 9.37
N ASP A 495 -15.62 -19.11 8.54
CA ASP A 495 -14.81 -19.89 7.60
C ASP A 495 -14.11 -18.98 6.56
N LEU A 496 -14.82 -17.99 6.03
CA LEU A 496 -14.22 -17.02 5.12
C LEU A 496 -13.15 -16.16 5.81
N VAL A 497 -13.37 -15.79 7.08
CA VAL A 497 -12.38 -15.08 7.90
C VAL A 497 -11.12 -15.93 8.08
N ARG A 498 -11.27 -17.22 8.38
CA ARG A 498 -10.13 -18.16 8.48
C ARG A 498 -9.38 -18.28 7.16
N ILE A 499 -10.10 -18.44 6.04
CA ILE A 499 -9.48 -18.51 4.71
C ILE A 499 -8.75 -17.20 4.38
N SER A 500 -9.32 -16.05 4.70
CA SER A 500 -8.67 -14.75 4.56
C SER A 500 -7.42 -14.62 5.43
N GLY A 501 -7.34 -15.28 6.58
CA GLY A 501 -6.09 -15.39 7.33
C GLY A 501 -5.08 -16.32 6.65
N LEU A 502 -5.53 -17.52 6.26
CA LEU A 502 -4.71 -18.58 5.67
C LEU A 502 -4.11 -18.21 4.31
N SER A 503 -4.81 -17.39 3.52
CA SER A 503 -4.34 -16.96 2.21
C SER A 503 -3.26 -15.88 2.25
N HIS A 504 -2.99 -15.29 3.42
CA HIS A 504 -2.04 -14.20 3.58
C HIS A 504 -0.91 -14.58 4.53
N GLY A 505 0.28 -14.79 3.96
CA GLY A 505 1.49 -15.08 4.71
C GLY A 505 2.25 -16.28 4.14
N THR A 506 3.57 -16.21 4.20
CA THR A 506 4.43 -17.33 3.80
C THR A 506 4.35 -18.45 4.85
N ASP A 507 4.25 -19.70 4.37
CA ASP A 507 4.14 -20.92 5.18
C ASP A 507 2.94 -20.97 6.15
N VAL A 508 1.85 -20.26 5.82
CA VAL A 508 0.57 -20.36 6.53
C VAL A 508 -0.29 -21.49 5.95
N TRP A 509 -0.61 -21.44 4.66
CA TRP A 509 -1.34 -22.50 3.96
C TRP A 509 -0.41 -23.57 3.36
N LEU A 510 0.44 -23.16 2.41
CA LEU A 510 1.42 -24.08 1.80
C LEU A 510 2.44 -24.53 2.84
N ASN A 511 2.82 -25.81 2.80
CA ASN A 511 3.75 -26.45 3.75
C ASN A 511 3.25 -26.51 5.22
N ASN A 512 1.99 -26.18 5.47
CA ASN A 512 1.41 -26.11 6.82
C ASN A 512 -0.08 -26.50 6.81
N ALA A 513 -1.01 -25.55 6.89
CA ALA A 513 -2.44 -25.84 7.07
C ALA A 513 -3.04 -26.72 5.96
N LYS A 514 -2.52 -26.65 4.73
CA LYS A 514 -2.95 -27.51 3.63
C LYS A 514 -2.78 -29.00 3.96
N ASP A 515 -1.64 -29.37 4.54
CA ASP A 515 -1.33 -30.76 4.87
C ASP A 515 -2.14 -31.22 6.08
N LEU A 516 -2.39 -30.32 7.04
CA LEU A 516 -3.26 -30.60 8.19
C LEU A 516 -4.70 -30.90 7.75
N VAL A 517 -5.25 -30.08 6.85
CA VAL A 517 -6.60 -30.30 6.29
C VAL A 517 -6.65 -31.58 5.45
N ALA A 518 -5.62 -31.85 4.65
CA ALA A 518 -5.52 -33.09 3.88
C ALA A 518 -5.42 -34.35 4.77
N ASN A 519 -4.86 -34.22 5.97
CA ASN A 519 -4.73 -35.29 6.97
C ASN A 519 -5.95 -35.44 7.89
N GLY A 520 -7.04 -34.70 7.64
CA GLY A 520 -8.33 -34.89 8.29
C GLY A 520 -8.71 -33.83 9.33
N LEU A 521 -7.89 -32.80 9.55
CA LEU A 521 -8.34 -31.64 10.33
C LEU A 521 -9.37 -30.84 9.54
N THR A 522 -10.28 -30.18 10.25
CA THR A 522 -11.27 -29.28 9.65
C THR A 522 -10.72 -27.87 9.55
N LEU A 523 -11.38 -27.02 8.76
CA LEU A 523 -11.02 -25.60 8.66
C LEU A 523 -11.16 -24.87 10.01
N SER A 524 -12.06 -25.31 10.89
CA SER A 524 -12.22 -24.74 12.24
C SER A 524 -11.07 -25.08 13.19
N ASP A 525 -10.30 -26.15 12.91
CA ASP A 525 -9.21 -26.58 13.78
C ASP A 525 -7.90 -25.84 13.46
N VAL A 526 -7.70 -25.37 12.22
CA VAL A 526 -6.43 -24.76 11.80
C VAL A 526 -6.29 -23.29 12.23
N ILE A 527 -5.05 -22.87 12.46
CA ILE A 527 -4.70 -21.50 12.85
C ILE A 527 -4.90 -20.57 11.64
N GLY A 528 -5.96 -19.76 11.67
CA GLY A 528 -6.26 -18.80 10.60
C GLY A 528 -5.71 -17.40 10.87
N CYS A 529 -5.90 -16.90 12.10
CA CYS A 529 -5.47 -15.58 12.52
C CYS A 529 -4.58 -15.64 13.77
N ARG A 530 -3.81 -14.58 14.03
CA ARG A 530 -2.98 -14.53 15.25
C ARG A 530 -3.82 -14.55 16.52
N ASP A 531 -4.96 -13.89 16.52
CA ASP A 531 -5.88 -13.83 17.66
C ASP A 531 -6.35 -15.22 18.06
N ASP A 532 -6.53 -16.13 17.10
CA ASP A 532 -6.92 -17.53 17.37
C ASP A 532 -5.89 -18.23 18.23
N ILE A 533 -4.59 -17.91 18.07
CA ILE A 533 -3.52 -18.45 18.93
C ILE A 533 -3.72 -17.97 20.37
N MET A 534 -3.85 -16.66 20.56
CA MET A 534 -3.98 -16.09 21.90
C MET A 534 -5.22 -16.63 22.61
N VAL A 535 -6.37 -16.63 21.92
CA VAL A 535 -7.65 -17.11 22.46
C VAL A 535 -7.56 -18.61 22.78
N TYR A 536 -7.07 -19.44 21.86
CA TYR A 536 -6.91 -20.88 22.08
C TYR A 536 -6.01 -21.20 23.28
N LEU A 537 -4.86 -20.53 23.40
CA LEU A 537 -3.93 -20.74 24.52
C LEU A 537 -4.54 -20.35 25.86
N ILE A 538 -5.32 -19.25 25.91
CA ILE A 538 -6.03 -18.83 27.11
C ILE A 538 -7.10 -19.87 27.50
N HIS A 539 -7.87 -20.37 26.53
CA HIS A 539 -8.84 -21.44 26.77
C HIS A 539 -8.19 -22.75 27.27
N LYS A 540 -6.94 -23.02 26.86
CA LYS A 540 -6.15 -24.16 27.36
C LYS A 540 -5.48 -23.92 28.71
N GLY A 541 -5.67 -22.76 29.32
CA GLY A 541 -5.22 -22.46 30.69
C GLY A 541 -3.91 -21.68 30.79
N LEU A 542 -3.32 -21.23 29.68
CA LEU A 542 -2.12 -20.38 29.72
C LEU A 542 -2.48 -18.98 30.21
N ALA A 543 -1.53 -18.35 30.91
CA ALA A 543 -1.69 -16.97 31.36
C ALA A 543 -1.83 -16.00 30.15
N PRO A 544 -2.74 -15.02 30.19
CA PRO A 544 -3.02 -14.15 29.04
C PRO A 544 -1.81 -13.43 28.45
N LYS A 545 -0.88 -12.95 29.30
CA LYS A 545 0.37 -12.32 28.85
C LYS A 545 1.27 -13.30 28.09
N GLN A 546 1.41 -14.54 28.57
CA GLN A 546 2.20 -15.57 27.89
C GLN A 546 1.58 -15.95 26.54
N ALA A 547 0.26 -16.10 26.49
CA ALA A 547 -0.46 -16.36 25.25
C ALA A 547 -0.26 -15.25 24.21
N PHE A 548 -0.26 -13.98 24.65
CA PHE A 548 0.05 -12.83 23.81
C PHE A 548 1.49 -12.83 23.30
N ASP A 549 2.48 -13.10 24.15
CA ASP A 549 3.89 -13.12 23.74
C ASP A 549 4.15 -14.23 22.71
N ILE A 550 3.53 -15.40 22.89
CA ILE A 550 3.57 -16.51 21.94
C ILE A 550 2.95 -16.09 20.61
N MET A 551 1.73 -15.53 20.63
CA MET A 551 1.04 -15.02 19.44
C MET A 551 1.91 -14.01 18.66
N GLU A 552 2.48 -13.01 19.35
CA GLU A 552 3.29 -11.96 18.73
C GLU A 552 4.61 -12.49 18.16
N SER A 553 5.18 -13.55 18.75
CA SER A 553 6.36 -14.22 18.20
C SER A 553 6.04 -14.99 16.93
N VAL A 554 4.99 -15.82 16.96
CA VAL A 554 4.57 -16.67 15.84
C VAL A 554 4.16 -15.82 14.64
N ARG A 555 3.35 -14.77 14.84
CA ARG A 555 2.90 -13.90 13.73
C ARG A 555 4.05 -13.12 13.06
N LYS A 556 5.21 -12.99 13.72
CA LYS A 556 6.42 -12.35 13.18
C LYS A 556 7.42 -13.36 12.59
N GLY A 557 7.06 -14.64 12.52
CA GLY A 557 7.94 -15.69 12.00
C GLY A 557 9.14 -16.01 12.88
N ARG A 558 9.10 -15.63 14.16
CA ARG A 558 10.17 -15.90 15.13
C ARG A 558 10.06 -17.29 15.76
N GLY A 559 8.95 -17.99 15.51
CA GLY A 559 8.69 -19.33 16.03
C GLY A 559 8.45 -19.36 17.53
N LEU A 560 8.67 -20.52 18.13
CA LEU A 560 8.47 -20.78 19.56
C LEU A 560 9.79 -21.02 20.27
N ARG A 561 9.93 -20.47 21.48
CA ARG A 561 11.06 -20.76 22.36
C ARG A 561 10.88 -22.12 23.06
N PRO A 562 11.97 -22.78 23.50
CA PRO A 562 11.88 -24.07 24.19
C PRO A 562 10.96 -24.08 25.43
N ASP A 563 11.00 -23.02 26.24
CA ASP A 563 10.13 -22.84 27.43
C ASP A 563 8.64 -22.80 27.06
N TRP A 564 8.30 -22.19 25.93
CA TRP A 564 6.91 -22.17 25.45
C TRP A 564 6.44 -23.52 24.93
N ILE A 565 7.32 -24.29 24.29
CA ILE A 565 6.98 -25.63 23.81
C ILE A 565 6.68 -26.57 24.98
N GLU A 566 7.48 -26.51 26.03
CA GLU A 566 7.24 -27.28 27.27
C GLU A 566 5.91 -26.87 27.91
N LEU A 567 5.68 -25.55 28.07
CA LEU A 567 4.44 -25.02 28.61
C LEU A 567 3.21 -25.45 27.81
N MET A 568 3.29 -25.42 26.47
CA MET A 568 2.19 -25.85 25.61
C MET A 568 1.89 -27.34 25.80
N LYS A 569 2.92 -28.18 25.96
CA LYS A 569 2.76 -29.62 26.22
C LYS A 569 2.18 -29.89 27.60
N GLU A 570 2.60 -29.14 28.63
CA GLU A 570 2.04 -29.23 29.99
C GLU A 570 0.55 -28.91 30.03
N ASN A 571 0.08 -28.03 29.14
CA ASN A 571 -1.34 -27.66 28.99
C ASN A 571 -2.09 -28.52 27.94
N HIS A 572 -1.55 -29.68 27.58
CA HIS A 572 -2.18 -30.65 26.68
C HIS A 572 -2.53 -30.09 25.29
N ILE A 573 -1.70 -29.20 24.75
CA ILE A 573 -1.80 -28.74 23.37
C ILE A 573 -1.13 -29.76 22.45
N GLU A 574 -1.76 -30.10 21.33
CA GLU A 574 -1.25 -31.14 20.43
C GLU A 574 0.04 -30.74 19.70
N ASP A 575 0.89 -31.73 19.40
CA ASP A 575 2.17 -31.51 18.72
C ASP A 575 2.03 -30.87 17.34
N TRP A 576 0.95 -31.17 16.61
CA TRP A 576 0.69 -30.56 15.30
C TRP A 576 0.50 -29.04 15.40
N TYR A 577 -0.09 -28.57 16.50
CA TYR A 577 -0.34 -27.14 16.74
C TYR A 577 0.98 -26.41 17.00
N VAL A 578 1.86 -27.03 17.78
CA VAL A 578 3.21 -26.53 18.06
C VAL A 578 4.05 -26.44 16.77
N ASP A 579 4.04 -27.50 15.95
CA ASP A 579 4.74 -27.53 14.65
C ASP A 579 4.20 -26.46 13.69
N SER A 580 2.87 -26.28 13.64
CA SER A 580 2.24 -25.23 12.84
C SER A 580 2.71 -23.83 13.25
N CYS A 581 2.77 -23.55 14.57
CA CYS A 581 3.27 -22.28 15.10
C CYS A 581 4.74 -22.01 14.74
N GLN A 582 5.58 -23.03 14.57
CA GLN A 582 6.99 -22.86 14.17
C GLN A 582 7.18 -22.54 12.68
N LYS A 583 6.21 -22.95 11.84
CA LYS A 583 6.27 -22.79 10.39
C LYS A 583 5.88 -21.39 9.93
N ILE A 584 4.81 -20.83 10.52
CA ILE A 584 4.22 -19.54 10.16
C ILE A 584 5.29 -18.44 10.12
N LYS A 585 5.42 -17.74 8.98
CA LYS A 585 6.35 -16.58 8.84
C LYS A 585 5.70 -15.24 9.08
N TYR A 586 4.41 -15.15 8.78
CA TYR A 586 3.60 -13.95 8.93
C TYR A 586 2.14 -14.31 9.01
N MET A 587 1.34 -13.63 9.84
CA MET A 587 -0.10 -13.90 9.97
C MET A 587 -0.90 -12.64 10.33
N PHE A 588 -2.12 -12.56 9.80
CA PHE A 588 -3.02 -11.41 10.00
C PHE A 588 -3.70 -11.37 11.38
N PRO A 589 -4.05 -10.18 11.88
CA PRO A 589 -5.07 -10.02 12.91
C PRO A 589 -6.47 -10.37 12.41
N LYS A 590 -7.27 -11.01 13.26
CA LYS A 590 -8.67 -11.39 12.98
C LYS A 590 -9.52 -10.18 12.62
N ALA A 591 -9.30 -9.05 13.28
CA ALA A 591 -9.97 -7.78 12.97
C ALA A 591 -9.77 -7.34 11.50
N HIS A 592 -8.56 -7.50 10.96
CA HIS A 592 -8.27 -7.17 9.56
C HIS A 592 -8.97 -8.14 8.62
N ALA A 593 -8.89 -9.45 8.89
CA ALA A 593 -9.57 -10.47 8.09
C ALA A 593 -11.09 -10.25 8.07
N VAL A 594 -11.71 -9.98 9.22
CA VAL A 594 -13.15 -9.68 9.30
C VAL A 594 -13.53 -8.46 8.45
N ALA A 595 -12.79 -7.36 8.55
CA ALA A 595 -13.08 -6.15 7.78
C ALA A 595 -13.04 -6.40 6.25
N TYR A 596 -12.06 -7.18 5.79
CA TYR A 596 -11.91 -7.53 4.38
C TYR A 596 -12.99 -8.51 3.92
N VAL A 597 -13.39 -9.47 4.78
CA VAL A 597 -14.48 -10.40 4.46
C VAL A 597 -15.83 -9.70 4.42
N ILE A 598 -16.13 -8.76 5.33
CA ILE A 598 -17.34 -7.91 5.24
C ILE A 598 -17.43 -7.27 3.86
N MET A 599 -16.32 -6.70 3.39
CA MET A 599 -16.25 -6.07 2.09
C MET A 599 -16.44 -7.07 0.95
N ALA A 600 -15.79 -8.23 1.01
CA ALA A 600 -15.95 -9.28 0.01
C ALA A 600 -17.39 -9.80 -0.08
N VAL A 601 -18.07 -9.97 1.06
CA VAL A 601 -19.47 -10.39 1.12
C VAL A 601 -20.40 -9.32 0.55
N ARG A 602 -20.15 -8.03 0.83
CA ARG A 602 -20.89 -6.92 0.19
C ARG A 602 -20.75 -6.94 -1.32
N VAL A 603 -19.52 -7.04 -1.84
CA VAL A 603 -19.26 -7.16 -3.29
C VAL A 603 -19.94 -8.40 -3.88
N ALA A 604 -19.86 -9.53 -3.18
CA ALA A 604 -20.50 -10.79 -3.57
C ALA A 604 -22.03 -10.66 -3.64
N TRP A 605 -22.65 -9.91 -2.73
CA TRP A 605 -24.08 -9.64 -2.76
C TRP A 605 -24.49 -8.94 -4.05
N PHE A 606 -23.76 -7.89 -4.46
CA PHE A 606 -23.98 -7.25 -5.77
C PHE A 606 -23.70 -8.20 -6.93
N LYS A 607 -22.67 -9.05 -6.84
CA LYS A 607 -22.38 -10.05 -7.89
C LYS A 607 -23.55 -11.02 -8.12
N VAL A 608 -24.27 -11.39 -7.05
CA VAL A 608 -25.43 -12.28 -7.11
C VAL A 608 -26.69 -11.53 -7.57
N TYR A 609 -27.05 -10.44 -6.89
CA TYR A 609 -28.34 -9.77 -7.05
C TYR A 609 -28.34 -8.62 -8.06
N HIS A 610 -27.21 -7.95 -8.27
CA HIS A 610 -27.05 -6.81 -9.20
C HIS A 610 -25.82 -6.98 -10.10
N PRO A 611 -25.77 -8.01 -10.98
CA PRO A 611 -24.54 -8.41 -11.64
C PRO A 611 -23.91 -7.33 -12.52
N LEU A 612 -24.71 -6.53 -13.22
CA LEU A 612 -24.17 -5.43 -14.04
C LEU A 612 -23.50 -4.35 -13.19
N ALA A 613 -24.01 -4.04 -12.00
CA ALA A 613 -23.36 -3.11 -11.08
C ALA A 613 -22.01 -3.67 -10.61
N TYR A 614 -21.97 -4.96 -10.27
CA TYR A 614 -20.72 -5.66 -9.94
C TYR A 614 -19.70 -5.60 -11.08
N TYR A 615 -20.10 -5.97 -12.30
CA TYR A 615 -19.20 -5.97 -13.45
C TYR A 615 -18.74 -4.55 -13.80
N ALA A 616 -19.64 -3.57 -13.76
CA ALA A 616 -19.29 -2.16 -13.94
C ALA A 616 -18.19 -1.72 -12.95
N SER A 617 -18.38 -2.03 -11.67
CA SER A 617 -17.40 -1.69 -10.63
C SER A 617 -16.07 -2.42 -10.82
N TYR A 618 -16.10 -3.74 -11.12
CA TYR A 618 -14.90 -4.54 -11.35
C TYR A 618 -14.08 -4.02 -12.54
N PHE A 619 -14.72 -3.87 -13.71
CA PHE A 619 -14.03 -3.41 -14.92
C PHE A 619 -13.61 -1.94 -14.84
N THR A 620 -14.21 -1.14 -13.97
CA THR A 620 -13.75 0.25 -13.76
C THR A 620 -12.52 0.31 -12.85
N LEU A 621 -12.52 -0.45 -11.75
CA LEU A 621 -11.61 -0.19 -10.63
C LEU A 621 -10.50 -1.24 -10.46
N ARG A 622 -10.66 -2.45 -11.01
CA ARG A 622 -9.72 -3.57 -10.78
C ARG A 622 -8.98 -4.03 -12.03
N CYS A 623 -9.28 -3.44 -13.18
CA CYS A 623 -8.70 -3.82 -14.47
C CYS A 623 -7.69 -2.78 -14.95
N ASN A 624 -6.51 -3.24 -15.36
CA ASN A 624 -5.44 -2.38 -15.92
C ASN A 624 -5.23 -2.57 -17.43
N ALA A 625 -5.84 -3.59 -18.02
CA ALA A 625 -5.70 -3.92 -19.44
C ALA A 625 -7.02 -4.47 -20.00
N TYR A 626 -7.38 -4.01 -21.20
CA TYR A 626 -8.63 -4.36 -21.87
C TYR A 626 -8.38 -4.81 -23.31
N ASP A 627 -9.27 -5.64 -23.83
CA ASP A 627 -9.38 -5.97 -25.25
C ASP A 627 -10.87 -5.95 -25.63
N ILE A 628 -11.39 -4.75 -25.88
CA ILE A 628 -12.83 -4.53 -26.09
C ILE A 628 -13.36 -5.27 -27.30
N ASP A 629 -12.54 -5.44 -28.35
CA ASP A 629 -12.96 -6.20 -29.53
C ASP A 629 -13.14 -7.68 -29.21
N VAL A 630 -12.25 -8.28 -28.43
CA VAL A 630 -12.43 -9.65 -27.94
C VAL A 630 -13.62 -9.75 -26.98
N MET A 631 -13.75 -8.81 -26.05
CA MET A 631 -14.83 -8.80 -25.05
C MET A 631 -16.23 -8.69 -25.70
N ARG A 632 -16.40 -7.80 -26.69
CA ARG A 632 -17.66 -7.59 -27.43
C ARG A 632 -18.04 -8.79 -28.31
N LYS A 633 -17.07 -9.53 -28.85
CA LYS A 633 -17.31 -10.76 -29.63
C LYS A 633 -17.85 -11.93 -28.78
N GLY A 634 -17.82 -11.81 -27.46
CA GLY A 634 -18.44 -12.75 -26.53
C GLY A 634 -17.60 -13.97 -26.17
N SER A 635 -18.23 -14.94 -25.50
CA SER A 635 -17.57 -16.04 -24.79
C SER A 635 -16.63 -16.90 -25.64
N THR A 636 -16.92 -17.09 -26.93
CA THR A 636 -16.04 -17.88 -27.82
C THR A 636 -14.72 -17.18 -28.09
N ALA A 637 -14.74 -15.88 -28.39
CA ALA A 637 -13.53 -15.10 -28.64
C ALA A 637 -12.70 -14.94 -27.36
N ILE A 638 -13.36 -14.66 -26.23
CA ILE A 638 -12.72 -14.54 -24.92
C ILE A 638 -12.00 -15.84 -24.53
N ARG A 639 -12.66 -17.00 -24.67
CA ARG A 639 -12.03 -18.31 -24.38
C ARG A 639 -10.83 -18.59 -25.27
N ALA A 640 -10.93 -18.30 -26.57
CA ALA A 640 -9.81 -18.51 -27.49
C ALA A 640 -8.58 -17.68 -27.05
N LYS A 641 -8.78 -16.44 -26.62
CA LYS A 641 -7.71 -15.56 -26.13
C LYS A 641 -7.13 -16.03 -24.79
N LEU A 642 -7.98 -16.48 -23.86
CA LEU A 642 -7.54 -17.06 -22.59
C LEU A 642 -6.69 -18.31 -22.79
N LEU A 643 -7.11 -19.22 -23.69
CA LEU A 643 -6.37 -20.44 -24.02
C LEU A 643 -5.00 -20.15 -24.67
N ASP A 644 -4.94 -19.17 -25.57
CA ASP A 644 -3.67 -18.69 -26.14
C ASP A 644 -2.69 -18.24 -25.05
N ILE A 645 -3.13 -17.35 -24.16
CA ILE A 645 -2.27 -16.84 -23.08
C ILE A 645 -1.87 -17.98 -22.11
N ASP A 646 -2.81 -18.83 -21.70
CA ASP A 646 -2.56 -19.94 -20.77
C ASP A 646 -1.58 -20.97 -21.36
N SER A 647 -1.75 -21.33 -22.64
CA SER A 647 -0.84 -22.26 -23.32
C SER A 647 0.60 -21.73 -23.37
N ARG A 648 0.79 -20.44 -23.65
CA ARG A 648 2.11 -19.78 -23.63
C ARG A 648 2.68 -19.68 -22.21
N LEU A 649 1.85 -19.53 -21.19
CA LEU A 649 2.31 -19.51 -19.79
C LEU A 649 2.79 -20.88 -19.29
N LYS A 650 2.20 -21.96 -19.78
CA LYS A 650 2.54 -23.35 -19.41
C LYS A 650 3.78 -23.88 -20.12
N ASP A 651 4.14 -23.31 -21.27
CA ASP A 651 5.32 -23.70 -22.02
C ASP A 651 6.56 -22.90 -21.57
N ASN A 652 7.60 -23.62 -21.13
CA ASN A 652 8.86 -23.04 -20.66
C ASN A 652 9.58 -22.20 -21.73
N ALA A 653 9.37 -22.47 -23.02
CA ALA A 653 10.01 -21.72 -24.11
C ALA A 653 9.32 -20.36 -24.37
N THR A 654 8.00 -20.29 -24.18
CA THR A 654 7.18 -19.12 -24.53
C THR A 654 6.69 -18.32 -23.33
N LYS A 655 6.78 -18.86 -22.10
CA LYS A 655 6.36 -18.19 -20.85
C LYS A 655 7.01 -16.82 -20.62
N LEU A 656 8.26 -16.66 -21.04
CA LEU A 656 8.99 -15.39 -20.94
C LEU A 656 8.53 -14.33 -21.95
N GLN A 657 7.80 -14.74 -23.00
CA GLN A 657 7.25 -13.83 -24.02
C GLN A 657 5.90 -13.24 -23.57
N VAL A 658 5.22 -13.86 -22.61
CA VAL A 658 3.95 -13.33 -22.07
C VAL A 658 4.24 -12.08 -21.24
N THR A 659 3.79 -10.95 -21.77
CA THR A 659 4.02 -9.63 -21.17
C THR A 659 3.20 -9.44 -19.90
N ASN A 660 3.60 -8.48 -19.05
CA ASN A 660 2.80 -8.11 -17.87
C ASN A 660 1.38 -7.66 -18.25
N LYS A 661 1.26 -6.89 -19.34
CA LYS A 661 -0.03 -6.45 -19.89
C LYS A 661 -0.93 -7.63 -20.26
N GLU A 662 -0.38 -8.69 -20.85
CA GLU A 662 -1.16 -9.91 -21.16
C GLU A 662 -1.60 -10.67 -19.90
N ARG A 663 -0.79 -10.67 -18.83
CA ARG A 663 -1.19 -11.27 -17.55
C ARG A 663 -2.32 -10.48 -16.87
N GLU A 664 -2.28 -9.15 -16.95
CA GLU A 664 -3.36 -8.28 -16.48
C GLU A 664 -4.63 -8.45 -17.33
N LEU A 665 -4.46 -8.59 -18.64
CA LEU A 665 -5.57 -8.86 -19.56
C LEU A 665 -6.20 -10.22 -19.27
N TYR A 666 -5.42 -11.26 -18.95
CA TYR A 666 -5.95 -12.58 -18.59
C TYR A 666 -6.95 -12.49 -17.43
N SER A 667 -6.58 -11.79 -16.35
CA SER A 667 -7.44 -11.61 -15.17
C SER A 667 -8.73 -10.84 -15.51
N THR A 668 -8.64 -9.88 -16.43
CA THR A 668 -9.81 -9.13 -16.94
C THR A 668 -10.73 -10.03 -17.78
N LEU A 669 -10.15 -10.84 -18.66
CA LEU A 669 -10.88 -11.74 -19.54
C LEU A 669 -11.55 -12.90 -18.79
N GLU A 670 -11.00 -13.36 -17.66
CA GLU A 670 -11.67 -14.35 -16.80
C GLU A 670 -13.04 -13.84 -16.31
N VAL A 671 -13.10 -12.60 -15.83
CA VAL A 671 -14.37 -11.99 -15.38
C VAL A 671 -15.28 -11.66 -16.56
N ALA A 672 -14.72 -11.23 -17.70
CA ALA A 672 -15.50 -10.99 -18.92
C ALA A 672 -16.14 -12.29 -19.45
N LEU A 673 -15.43 -13.42 -19.34
CA LEU A 673 -15.99 -14.72 -19.69
C LEU A 673 -17.15 -15.07 -18.77
N GLU A 674 -16.99 -14.92 -17.45
CA GLU A 674 -18.06 -15.15 -16.48
C GLU A 674 -19.30 -14.30 -16.80
N MET A 675 -19.10 -13.00 -17.02
CA MET A 675 -20.17 -12.06 -17.38
C MET A 675 -20.93 -12.53 -18.64
N THR A 676 -20.22 -12.90 -19.70
CA THR A 676 -20.86 -13.34 -20.96
C THR A 676 -21.59 -14.67 -20.83
N LEU A 677 -21.07 -15.60 -20.04
CA LEU A 677 -21.72 -16.90 -19.77
C LEU A 677 -22.93 -16.80 -18.83
N ARG A 678 -23.07 -15.68 -18.11
CA ARG A 678 -24.29 -15.34 -17.35
C ARG A 678 -25.34 -14.60 -18.21
N GLY A 679 -25.08 -14.41 -19.51
CA GLY A 679 -26.02 -13.83 -20.46
C GLY A 679 -25.94 -12.31 -20.63
N TYR A 680 -24.92 -11.66 -20.08
CA TYR A 680 -24.62 -10.25 -20.30
C TYR A 680 -23.67 -10.05 -21.49
N ARG A 681 -23.53 -8.82 -21.99
CA ARG A 681 -22.64 -8.50 -23.11
C ARG A 681 -22.05 -7.10 -22.99
N PHE A 682 -20.90 -6.90 -23.63
CA PHE A 682 -20.30 -5.59 -23.81
C PHE A 682 -20.84 -4.94 -25.09
N SER A 683 -21.20 -3.66 -25.02
CA SER A 683 -21.39 -2.88 -26.24
C SER A 683 -20.06 -2.46 -26.83
N ASN A 684 -20.11 -1.77 -27.97
CA ASN A 684 -19.00 -0.94 -28.40
C ASN A 684 -18.90 0.31 -27.51
N ILE A 685 -17.81 1.07 -27.66
CA ILE A 685 -17.78 2.47 -27.18
C ILE A 685 -18.89 3.23 -27.91
N ASP A 686 -19.61 4.07 -27.18
CA ASP A 686 -20.72 4.87 -27.66
C ASP A 686 -20.45 6.34 -27.33
N LEU A 687 -20.40 7.19 -28.36
CA LEU A 687 -20.05 8.60 -28.19
C LEU A 687 -21.07 9.37 -27.32
N HIS A 688 -22.34 8.94 -27.32
CA HIS A 688 -23.40 9.52 -26.50
C HIS A 688 -23.38 9.01 -25.06
N LEU A 689 -23.07 7.73 -24.85
CA LEU A 689 -23.31 7.05 -23.57
C LEU A 689 -22.04 6.70 -22.78
N SER A 690 -20.92 6.42 -23.45
CA SER A 690 -19.66 6.03 -22.77
C SER A 690 -19.19 7.13 -21.82
N ASN A 691 -18.76 6.76 -20.61
CA ASN A 691 -18.15 7.71 -19.68
C ASN A 691 -16.63 7.87 -19.99
N ALA A 692 -15.96 8.80 -19.31
CA ALA A 692 -14.52 9.00 -19.40
C ALA A 692 -13.75 7.75 -18.95
N SER A 693 -13.98 7.30 -17.72
CA SER A 693 -13.22 6.22 -17.06
C SER A 693 -14.06 5.10 -16.47
N THR A 694 -15.39 5.25 -16.41
CA THR A 694 -16.30 4.32 -15.72
C THR A 694 -17.12 3.47 -16.69
N PHE A 695 -17.13 2.16 -16.49
CA PHE A 695 -18.08 1.25 -17.15
C PHE A 695 -19.48 1.50 -16.60
N MET A 696 -20.48 1.63 -17.47
CA MET A 696 -21.85 1.93 -17.08
C MET A 696 -22.83 0.89 -17.62
N PRO A 697 -23.83 0.46 -16.83
CA PRO A 697 -24.95 -0.28 -17.38
C PRO A 697 -25.69 0.54 -18.45
N HIS A 698 -26.20 -0.12 -19.49
CA HIS A 698 -26.98 0.57 -20.50
C HIS A 698 -28.32 1.06 -19.93
N PRO A 699 -28.75 2.30 -20.21
CA PRO A 699 -29.93 2.90 -19.56
C PRO A 699 -31.24 2.18 -19.87
N THR A 700 -31.33 1.48 -21.01
CA THR A 700 -32.57 0.79 -21.45
C THR A 700 -32.42 -0.73 -21.63
N ASP A 701 -31.19 -1.27 -21.63
CA ASP A 701 -30.95 -2.70 -21.83
C ASP A 701 -30.20 -3.26 -20.62
N SER A 702 -30.93 -3.96 -19.76
CA SER A 702 -30.41 -4.52 -18.50
C SER A 702 -29.41 -5.68 -18.70
N ARG A 703 -28.96 -5.96 -19.93
CA ARG A 703 -27.94 -6.97 -20.25
C ARG A 703 -26.66 -6.38 -20.83
N ILE A 704 -26.61 -5.09 -21.12
CA ILE A 704 -25.48 -4.44 -21.77
C ILE A 704 -24.66 -3.64 -20.77
N LEU A 705 -23.34 -3.80 -20.83
CA LEU A 705 -22.37 -2.93 -20.19
C LEU A 705 -21.64 -2.09 -21.24
N ILE A 706 -21.58 -0.79 -21.01
CA ILE A 706 -20.97 0.19 -21.89
C ILE A 706 -19.54 0.48 -21.43
N PRO A 707 -18.52 0.27 -22.28
CA PRO A 707 -17.15 0.58 -21.94
C PRO A 707 -16.88 2.10 -21.95
N PRO A 708 -16.03 2.62 -21.05
CA PRO A 708 -15.59 4.01 -21.07
C PRO A 708 -14.56 4.26 -22.18
N PHE A 709 -14.20 5.53 -22.41
CA PHE A 709 -13.19 5.88 -23.41
C PHE A 709 -11.77 5.40 -23.03
N THR A 710 -11.45 5.30 -21.74
CA THR A 710 -10.11 4.89 -21.23
C THR A 710 -9.73 3.45 -21.53
N VAL A 711 -10.67 2.61 -21.97
CA VAL A 711 -10.35 1.25 -22.44
C VAL A 711 -9.48 1.25 -23.70
N LEU A 712 -9.42 2.38 -24.41
CA LEU A 712 -8.58 2.54 -25.59
C LEU A 712 -7.16 2.87 -25.20
N ASP A 713 -6.24 2.01 -25.63
CA ASP A 713 -4.80 2.23 -25.46
C ASP A 713 -4.37 3.62 -25.95
N GLY A 714 -3.82 4.42 -25.03
CA GLY A 714 -3.34 5.78 -25.30
C GLY A 714 -4.39 6.88 -25.16
N LEU A 715 -5.63 6.55 -24.81
CA LEU A 715 -6.67 7.53 -24.43
C LEU A 715 -6.77 7.57 -22.91
N GLY A 716 -6.16 8.59 -22.30
CA GLY A 716 -6.17 8.78 -20.85
C GLY A 716 -7.46 9.42 -20.33
N GLU A 717 -7.69 9.35 -19.02
CA GLU A 717 -8.91 9.86 -18.37
C GLU A 717 -9.20 11.33 -18.67
N ASN A 718 -8.20 12.21 -18.70
CA ASN A 718 -8.39 13.62 -19.05
C ASN A 718 -8.95 13.82 -20.47
N VAL A 719 -8.50 13.01 -21.42
CA VAL A 719 -9.03 13.04 -22.79
C VAL A 719 -10.49 12.57 -22.77
N GLY A 720 -10.78 11.47 -22.06
CA GLY A 720 -12.15 11.00 -21.87
C GLY A 720 -13.07 12.06 -21.25
N LYS A 721 -12.63 12.75 -20.20
CA LYS A 721 -13.36 13.84 -19.55
C LYS A 721 -13.62 15.00 -20.50
N SER A 722 -12.65 15.35 -21.35
CA SER A 722 -12.84 16.41 -22.35
C SER A 722 -13.92 16.05 -23.39
N ILE A 723 -14.03 14.77 -23.78
CA ILE A 723 -15.09 14.29 -24.68
C ILE A 723 -16.45 14.39 -24.00
N VAL A 724 -16.56 13.93 -22.75
CA VAL A 724 -17.81 13.98 -21.98
C VAL A 724 -18.25 15.43 -21.72
N ALA A 725 -17.34 16.31 -21.31
CA ALA A 725 -17.67 17.72 -21.11
C ALA A 725 -18.14 18.40 -22.40
N ALA A 726 -17.41 18.19 -23.53
CA ALA A 726 -17.79 18.78 -24.80
C ALA A 726 -19.16 18.28 -25.29
N ARG A 727 -19.47 16.97 -25.19
CA ARG A 727 -20.78 16.47 -25.66
C ARG A 727 -21.95 17.00 -24.83
N GLU A 728 -21.74 17.32 -23.55
CA GLU A 728 -22.77 17.85 -22.65
C GLU A 728 -23.09 19.31 -22.94
N GLU A 729 -22.11 20.09 -23.44
CA GLU A 729 -22.36 21.45 -23.93
C GLU A 729 -23.20 21.43 -25.22
N VAL A 730 -22.68 20.75 -26.26
CA VAL A 730 -23.34 20.55 -27.56
C VAL A 730 -22.79 19.29 -28.19
N PHE A 731 -23.65 18.43 -28.74
CA PHE A 731 -23.24 17.21 -29.40
C PHE A 731 -22.40 17.47 -30.67
N PHE A 732 -21.50 16.55 -30.99
CA PHE A 732 -20.55 16.71 -32.10
C PHE A 732 -21.24 16.63 -33.47
N ILE A 733 -20.82 17.50 -34.39
CA ILE A 733 -21.38 17.58 -35.76
C ILE A 733 -20.48 16.94 -36.83
N SER A 734 -19.18 16.82 -36.56
CA SER A 734 -18.20 16.16 -37.44
C SER A 734 -17.03 15.57 -36.64
N LYS A 735 -16.19 14.79 -37.30
CA LYS A 735 -14.93 14.27 -36.73
C LYS A 735 -13.95 15.41 -36.42
N GLU A 736 -13.92 16.44 -37.27
CA GLU A 736 -13.14 17.66 -37.02
C GLU A 736 -13.64 18.44 -35.80
N ASP A 737 -14.96 18.57 -35.63
CA ASP A 737 -15.56 19.20 -34.44
C ASP A 737 -15.20 18.45 -33.15
N LEU A 738 -15.32 17.12 -33.16
CA LEU A 738 -14.88 16.27 -32.06
C LEU A 738 -13.40 16.49 -31.72
N GLN A 739 -12.53 16.54 -32.73
CA GLN A 739 -11.09 16.68 -32.52
C GLN A 739 -10.71 18.09 -32.03
N SER A 740 -11.37 19.14 -32.51
CA SER A 740 -11.05 20.53 -32.16
C SER A 740 -11.53 20.93 -30.77
N ARG A 741 -12.67 20.39 -30.31
CA ARG A 741 -13.26 20.69 -29.00
C ARG A 741 -12.74 19.83 -27.86
N THR A 742 -11.96 18.79 -28.15
CA THR A 742 -11.47 17.83 -27.15
C THR A 742 -9.95 17.71 -27.18
N GLN A 743 -9.38 17.02 -26.19
CA GLN A 743 -7.94 16.73 -26.16
C GLN A 743 -7.58 15.48 -26.99
N LEU A 744 -8.46 15.07 -27.91
CA LEU A 744 -8.30 13.85 -28.69
C LEU A 744 -7.23 14.02 -29.77
N ASN A 745 -6.21 13.16 -29.76
CA ASN A 745 -5.19 13.15 -30.81
C ASN A 745 -5.63 12.33 -32.03
N GLY A 746 -5.00 12.56 -33.19
CA GLY A 746 -5.34 11.88 -34.44
C GLY A 746 -5.09 10.36 -34.45
N THR A 747 -4.31 9.82 -33.51
CA THR A 747 -4.13 8.36 -33.37
C THR A 747 -5.34 7.75 -32.65
N SER A 748 -5.83 8.38 -31.59
CA SER A 748 -7.03 7.95 -30.87
C SER A 748 -8.30 8.12 -31.70
N LEU A 749 -8.41 9.21 -32.48
CA LEU A 749 -9.53 9.43 -33.42
C LEU A 749 -9.62 8.28 -34.45
N ARG A 750 -8.51 7.92 -35.08
CA ARG A 750 -8.45 6.79 -36.03
C ARG A 750 -8.84 5.46 -35.40
N LYS A 751 -8.49 5.23 -34.13
CA LYS A 751 -8.91 4.01 -33.41
C LYS A 751 -10.42 3.97 -33.22
N LEU A 752 -11.04 5.08 -32.80
CA LEU A 752 -12.50 5.19 -32.67
C LEU A 752 -13.20 4.98 -34.01
N GLU A 753 -12.64 5.50 -35.10
CA GLU A 753 -13.15 5.30 -36.46
C GLU A 753 -13.08 3.84 -36.91
N VAL A 754 -11.93 3.16 -36.74
CA VAL A 754 -11.77 1.73 -37.08
C VAL A 754 -12.74 0.85 -36.30
N MET A 755 -13.07 1.24 -35.07
CA MET A 755 -14.05 0.54 -34.24
C MET A 755 -15.51 0.85 -34.62
N GLY A 756 -15.76 1.76 -35.55
CA GLY A 756 -17.11 2.17 -35.98
C GLY A 756 -17.81 3.11 -35.00
N VAL A 757 -17.10 3.72 -34.05
CA VAL A 757 -17.68 4.60 -33.02
C VAL A 757 -18.11 5.95 -33.61
N LEU A 758 -17.45 6.39 -34.68
CA LEU A 758 -17.71 7.67 -35.35
C LEU A 758 -18.65 7.53 -36.56
N GLU A 759 -19.32 6.39 -36.70
CA GLU A 759 -20.31 6.19 -37.77
C GLU A 759 -21.46 7.20 -37.63
N GLY A 760 -21.77 7.90 -38.73
CA GLY A 760 -22.79 8.95 -38.76
C GLY A 760 -22.25 10.38 -38.63
N LEU A 761 -20.98 10.57 -38.25
CA LEU A 761 -20.31 11.88 -38.30
C LEU A 761 -19.66 12.11 -39.67
N GLN A 762 -19.82 13.32 -40.21
CA GLN A 762 -19.08 13.77 -41.40
C GLN A 762 -17.60 14.02 -41.04
N ASP A 763 -16.70 14.00 -42.02
CA ASP A 763 -15.28 14.28 -41.77
C ASP A 763 -15.06 15.73 -41.33
N GLU A 764 -15.67 16.68 -42.06
CA GLU A 764 -15.52 18.13 -41.86
C GLU A 764 -16.90 18.82 -41.84
N ASN A 765 -16.96 20.00 -41.23
CA ASN A 765 -18.16 20.84 -41.25
C ASN A 765 -18.27 21.60 -42.57
N GLN A 766 -19.38 21.45 -43.31
CA GLN A 766 -19.62 22.25 -44.52
C GLN A 766 -19.97 23.73 -44.22
N LEU A 767 -20.41 24.03 -42.99
CA LEU A 767 -20.74 25.37 -42.50
C LEU A 767 -20.32 25.49 -41.02
N SER A 768 -19.63 26.57 -40.66
CA SER A 768 -19.34 26.95 -39.28
C SER A 768 -20.06 28.28 -39.00
N LEU A 769 -20.86 28.33 -37.94
CA LEU A 769 -21.58 29.53 -37.48
C LEU A 769 -21.03 29.91 -36.10
N PHE A 770 -20.81 31.21 -35.89
CA PHE A 770 -20.25 31.78 -34.66
C PHE A 770 -21.17 31.64 -33.44
#